data_AF-A0A0N1JXX0-F1
#
_entry.id   AF-A0A0N1JXX0-F1
#
_cell.length_a   1.000
_cell.length_b   1.000
_cell.length_c   1.000
_cell.angle_alpha   90.00
_cell.angle_beta   90.00
_cell.angle_gamma   90.00
#
_symmetry.space_group_name_H-M   'P 1'
#
loop_
_entity.id
_entity.type
_entity.pdbx_description
1 polymer ?
#
loop_
_entity_poly.entity_id
_entity_poly.type
_entity_poly.pdbx_seq_one_letter_code
_entity_poly.pdbx_strand_id
1 'polypeptide(L)'
;MLPLVRGFASVSRRDVLTAAVLGATVPVGVLAGLGKRDSRARPKYWPPVLSTAASAGSWAAAGPARTKESVLQIVAHPDDDLFFINPEVGQSLRSGRPLASVYLTSGESNGVNGPDPGVHSGLCRPVPDKAKYAKARQNGIRAAYAEMVTGDAVHPWRRTVIATAGGGLAELDTLQGHPHIHLVWTLLHEAGSITGDRPQSLHALWDGRTRSIRSQLAYGGLVIRDFSYSAEQLIQTLVGYLRLFRPTHVRMQDPTPGRLDRNHKYADHQDHLYGARFVQRALARYASACERPHFTVQTYLGYFNGGLPGTLDPASGESKARTMETYSWSGAPRNSCQDPAGCGDKNVAAHPKRHWSHSIHHARDTGTCWLQTGKDDSLWAFAVLSGRIVFWHRPAGGTGLLSEGQWRGPTFLPGIGIDAGVRPITLPDGRIAVLGTRTLTGKQPGDYRREVGFTVQRESDHSFEPWHSLGTPESCDHAGTSDISAPAVSVDADHTMTVFLRDSRHQLTARTRLAGGSWTPWRHLGGEEVHGDPVVGRDSMGRTYVLASTPHSVLAWVRDQPGTSAHGPLPTGLPPTTLPLTVRRDGDGIRVYFRKPRSGNVRTARLRAADLVSARSHTSRWPSNESSPVEVADLGGPQGYGPVSVNRTCWGDFLLAARSATGDLATAWSPSATPKRRLRWRHTGFLLAGAPSSTQLASGGAALTVLGLDGRLYWTHTTDKGPFLAPWQPAVPGQLPPGWKGDVNAQPRSSR
;
A
#
# COMPACT_ATOMS: atom_id res chain seq x y z
N MET A 1 -0.24 -81.76 13.70
CA MET A 1 -1.13 -82.04 12.54
C MET A 1 -0.92 -80.96 11.49
N LEU A 2 -0.90 -81.34 10.21
CA LEU A 2 -1.17 -80.49 9.01
C LEU A 2 -2.65 -80.72 8.57
N PRO A 3 -3.19 -80.16 7.45
CA PRO A 3 -2.78 -79.07 6.55
C PRO A 3 -3.71 -77.81 6.77
N LEU A 4 -4.06 -76.84 5.90
CA LEU A 4 -3.92 -76.45 4.47
C LEU A 4 -3.40 -74.97 4.40
N VAL A 5 -2.86 -74.32 3.34
CA VAL A 5 -2.84 -74.39 1.84
C VAL A 5 -3.64 -73.25 1.14
N ARG A 6 -2.88 -72.30 0.54
CA ARG A 6 -3.14 -71.40 -0.62
C ARG A 6 -4.32 -70.40 -0.67
N GLY A 7 -4.00 -69.18 -1.11
CA GLY A 7 -4.92 -68.23 -1.77
C GLY A 7 -4.19 -67.00 -2.35
N PHE A 8 -4.36 -66.70 -3.64
CA PHE A 8 -3.85 -65.49 -4.33
C PHE A 8 -5.03 -64.54 -4.62
N ALA A 9 -4.85 -63.21 -4.49
CA ALA A 9 -5.50 -62.22 -5.39
C ALA A 9 -4.95 -60.77 -5.28
N SER A 10 -4.71 -60.17 -6.45
CA SER A 10 -4.78 -58.75 -6.86
C SER A 10 -4.85 -57.57 -5.86
N VAL A 11 -3.99 -56.58 -6.17
CA VAL A 11 -4.09 -55.13 -5.88
C VAL A 11 -5.46 -54.52 -6.20
N SER A 12 -5.91 -53.51 -5.43
CA SER A 12 -6.93 -52.53 -5.84
C SER A 12 -6.43 -51.08 -5.68
N ARG A 13 -7.19 -50.08 -6.15
CA ARG A 13 -6.83 -48.64 -6.15
C ARG A 13 -7.96 -47.77 -5.58
N ARG A 14 -7.56 -46.82 -4.73
CA ARG A 14 -8.13 -45.47 -4.52
C ARG A 14 -9.64 -45.37 -4.29
N ASP A 15 -10.00 -45.08 -3.05
CA ASP A 15 -11.23 -44.38 -2.71
C ASP A 15 -11.27 -42.96 -3.33
N VAL A 16 -12.48 -42.53 -3.67
CA VAL A 16 -12.83 -41.13 -3.92
C VAL A 16 -14.09 -40.85 -3.12
N LEU A 17 -14.04 -39.90 -2.19
CA LEU A 17 -15.22 -39.45 -1.45
C LEU A 17 -15.47 -37.95 -1.66
N THR A 18 -16.73 -37.64 -1.93
CA THR A 18 -17.20 -36.34 -2.42
C THR A 18 -17.78 -35.54 -1.26
N ALA A 19 -17.46 -34.24 -1.18
CA ALA A 19 -18.18 -33.29 -0.34
C ALA A 19 -19.08 -32.42 -1.23
N ALA A 20 -20.40 -32.48 -1.03
CA ALA A 20 -21.37 -31.76 -1.83
C ALA A 20 -21.60 -30.32 -1.32
N VAL A 21 -21.90 -29.40 -2.25
CA VAL A 21 -22.38 -28.05 -1.93
C VAL A 21 -23.88 -28.00 -2.19
N LEU A 22 -24.67 -27.68 -1.17
CA LEU A 22 -26.11 -27.47 -1.30
C LEU A 22 -26.39 -26.15 -2.03
N GLY A 23 -27.17 -26.22 -3.11
CA GLY A 23 -27.66 -25.04 -3.83
C GLY A 23 -28.93 -24.49 -3.20
N ALA A 24 -28.99 -23.16 -3.03
CA ALA A 24 -30.24 -22.47 -2.71
C ALA A 24 -31.01 -22.12 -3.99
N THR A 25 -32.30 -22.42 -4.03
CA THR A 25 -33.20 -22.11 -5.15
C THR A 25 -33.65 -20.64 -5.13
N VAL A 26 -33.88 -20.08 -6.31
CA VAL A 26 -34.50 -18.75 -6.49
C VAL A 26 -35.84 -18.95 -7.20
N PRO A 27 -36.97 -18.44 -6.68
CA PRO A 27 -38.27 -18.58 -7.33
C PRO A 27 -38.36 -17.74 -8.60
N VAL A 28 -39.10 -18.25 -9.60
CA VAL A 28 -39.32 -17.61 -10.90
C VAL A 28 -40.64 -16.83 -10.89
N GLY A 29 -40.63 -15.62 -11.45
CA GLY A 29 -41.86 -14.96 -11.91
C GLY A 29 -41.93 -13.46 -11.63
N VAL A 30 -41.77 -12.63 -12.67
CA VAL A 30 -42.87 -11.97 -13.42
C VAL A 30 -42.32 -11.62 -14.82
N LEU A 31 -43.15 -11.79 -15.87
CA LEU A 31 -42.84 -11.45 -17.26
C LEU A 31 -43.39 -10.06 -17.63
N ALA A 32 -42.58 -9.20 -18.25
CA ALA A 32 -43.04 -8.02 -18.98
C ALA A 32 -42.02 -7.52 -20.03
N GLY A 33 -42.49 -7.15 -21.22
CA GLY A 33 -41.80 -6.20 -22.11
C GLY A 33 -40.66 -6.72 -23.01
N LEU A 34 -40.94 -7.62 -23.97
CA LEU A 34 -39.99 -7.96 -25.05
C LEU A 34 -39.87 -6.84 -26.10
N GLY A 35 -39.08 -5.80 -25.79
CA GLY A 35 -38.66 -4.79 -26.76
C GLY A 35 -37.44 -5.25 -27.58
N LYS A 36 -37.63 -5.60 -28.86
CA LYS A 36 -36.52 -5.88 -29.80
C LYS A 36 -35.65 -4.63 -29.98
N ARG A 37 -34.50 -4.55 -29.31
CA ARG A 37 -33.42 -3.60 -29.68
C ARG A 37 -32.51 -4.24 -30.71
N ASP A 38 -32.40 -3.57 -31.86
CA ASP A 38 -31.52 -3.97 -32.97
C ASP A 38 -30.06 -3.96 -32.52
N SER A 39 -29.40 -5.12 -32.63
CA SER A 39 -28.04 -5.36 -32.14
C SER A 39 -26.93 -4.89 -33.09
N ARG A 40 -27.27 -4.20 -34.19
CA ARG A 40 -26.29 -3.65 -35.15
C ARG A 40 -25.88 -2.20 -34.92
N ALA A 41 -26.52 -1.49 -33.99
CA ALA A 41 -26.08 -0.16 -33.58
C ALA A 41 -24.79 -0.26 -32.73
N ARG A 42 -23.62 -0.09 -33.37
CA ARG A 42 -22.38 0.23 -32.65
C ARG A 42 -22.68 1.46 -31.76
N PRO A 43 -22.44 1.43 -30.44
CA PRO A 43 -22.57 2.64 -29.63
C PRO A 43 -21.62 3.70 -30.21
N LYS A 44 -22.10 4.93 -30.40
CA LYS A 44 -21.25 6.01 -30.90
C LYS A 44 -20.03 6.13 -29.98
N TYR A 45 -18.86 6.21 -30.59
CA TYR A 45 -17.63 6.61 -29.91
C TYR A 45 -17.82 8.05 -29.42
N TRP A 46 -18.25 8.18 -28.17
CA TRP A 46 -17.54 9.11 -27.31
C TRP A 46 -16.18 8.46 -27.03
N PRO A 47 -15.05 9.20 -27.14
CA PRO A 47 -13.89 8.80 -26.36
C PRO A 47 -14.34 8.67 -24.89
N PRO A 48 -13.69 7.82 -24.07
CA PRO A 48 -13.88 7.97 -22.63
C PRO A 48 -13.65 9.45 -22.31
N VAL A 49 -14.55 10.04 -21.53
CA VAL A 49 -14.25 11.34 -20.94
C VAL A 49 -13.03 11.07 -20.06
N LEU A 50 -11.84 11.37 -20.61
CA LEU A 50 -10.66 11.71 -19.85
C LEU A 50 -11.20 12.56 -18.72
N SER A 51 -11.14 12.04 -17.48
CA SER A 51 -11.59 12.82 -16.34
C SER A 51 -10.91 14.16 -16.48
N THR A 52 -11.70 15.22 -16.55
CA THR A 52 -11.19 16.59 -16.48
C THR A 52 -10.74 16.82 -15.04
N ALA A 53 -9.65 16.13 -14.68
CA ALA A 53 -8.68 16.53 -13.67
C ALA A 53 -8.44 18.00 -13.96
N ALA A 54 -9.07 18.84 -13.13
CA ALA A 54 -9.63 20.11 -13.59
C ALA A 54 -8.57 20.91 -14.36
N SER A 55 -8.90 21.34 -15.58
CA SER A 55 -7.98 21.82 -16.62
C SER A 55 -6.90 22.77 -16.08
N ALA A 56 -5.75 22.21 -15.66
CA ALA A 56 -4.69 22.84 -14.87
C ALA A 56 -5.21 23.83 -13.78
N GLY A 57 -6.29 23.45 -13.10
CA GLY A 57 -7.16 24.33 -12.32
C GLY A 57 -6.41 25.12 -11.26
N SER A 58 -6.17 26.41 -11.53
CA SER A 58 -5.37 27.34 -10.72
C SER A 58 -3.88 26.98 -10.50
N TRP A 59 -3.34 25.94 -11.13
CA TRP A 59 -1.89 25.76 -11.27
C TRP A 59 -1.31 26.47 -12.49
N ALA A 60 -2.15 26.95 -13.43
CA ALA A 60 -1.72 27.70 -14.60
C ALA A 60 -1.05 29.08 -14.32
N ALA A 61 -1.10 29.58 -13.08
CA ALA A 61 -0.49 30.85 -12.67
C ALA A 61 0.86 30.72 -11.94
N ALA A 62 1.25 29.49 -11.58
CA ALA A 62 2.58 29.19 -11.04
C ALA A 62 3.26 28.20 -11.99
N GLY A 63 4.31 28.65 -12.69
CA GLY A 63 5.01 27.82 -13.67
C GLY A 63 5.48 26.48 -13.10
N PRO A 64 5.58 25.42 -13.93
CA PRO A 64 5.74 24.05 -13.46
C PRO A 64 6.95 23.90 -12.54
N ALA A 65 6.68 23.67 -11.26
CA ALA A 65 7.70 23.27 -10.29
C ALA A 65 8.34 21.97 -10.77
N ARG A 66 9.53 22.05 -11.36
CA ARG A 66 10.32 20.92 -11.86
C ARG A 66 10.76 20.01 -10.69
N THR A 67 9.84 19.20 -10.19
CA THR A 67 10.10 18.14 -9.20
C THR A 67 11.05 17.12 -9.81
N LYS A 68 12.13 16.78 -9.09
CA LYS A 68 13.08 15.74 -9.49
C LYS A 68 12.56 14.34 -9.16
N GLU A 69 11.28 14.11 -9.43
CA GLU A 69 10.60 12.85 -9.09
C GLU A 69 11.07 11.72 -10.00
N SER A 70 11.18 10.52 -9.42
CA SER A 70 11.37 9.28 -10.15
C SER A 70 10.74 8.13 -9.36
N VAL A 71 9.84 7.40 -10.00
CA VAL A 71 9.18 6.21 -9.44
C VAL A 71 9.88 4.96 -9.95
N LEU A 72 10.41 4.14 -9.03
CA LEU A 72 10.91 2.80 -9.36
C LEU A 72 9.99 1.75 -8.75
N GLN A 73 9.49 0.84 -9.57
CA GLN A 73 8.72 -0.32 -9.12
C GLN A 73 9.59 -1.56 -9.27
N ILE A 74 9.63 -2.44 -8.27
CA ILE A 74 10.37 -3.71 -8.34
C ILE A 74 9.46 -4.82 -7.86
N VAL A 75 9.13 -5.75 -8.75
CA VAL A 75 8.19 -6.85 -8.52
C VAL A 75 8.72 -8.18 -9.06
N ALA A 76 8.21 -9.29 -8.53
CA ALA A 76 8.69 -10.62 -8.86
C ALA A 76 8.39 -11.05 -10.30
N HIS A 77 7.15 -10.87 -10.79
CA HIS A 77 6.67 -11.38 -12.06
C HIS A 77 6.09 -10.29 -12.98
N PRO A 78 6.09 -10.49 -14.32
CA PRO A 78 5.44 -9.62 -15.30
C PRO A 78 3.89 -9.64 -15.22
N ASP A 79 3.30 -9.08 -14.16
CA ASP A 79 1.86 -8.78 -13.96
C ASP A 79 1.57 -8.20 -12.56
N ASP A 80 2.44 -8.45 -11.59
CA ASP A 80 2.29 -8.06 -10.19
C ASP A 80 2.02 -6.56 -9.97
N ASP A 81 2.60 -5.70 -10.79
CA ASP A 81 2.34 -4.26 -10.78
C ASP A 81 0.92 -3.93 -11.27
N LEU A 82 0.45 -4.59 -12.33
CA LEU A 82 -0.92 -4.46 -12.81
C LEU A 82 -1.94 -5.03 -11.81
N PHE A 83 -1.63 -6.11 -11.11
CA PHE A 83 -2.53 -6.75 -10.15
C PHE A 83 -2.56 -6.10 -8.76
N PHE A 84 -1.41 -5.68 -8.22
CA PHE A 84 -1.29 -5.29 -6.81
C PHE A 84 -0.96 -3.81 -6.59
N ILE A 85 -0.36 -3.13 -7.58
CA ILE A 85 0.03 -1.70 -7.49
C ILE A 85 -0.96 -0.80 -8.25
N ASN A 86 -1.51 -1.24 -9.39
CA ASN A 86 -2.50 -0.45 -10.15
C ASN A 86 -3.78 -0.23 -9.30
N PRO A 87 -4.40 0.96 -9.26
CA PRO A 87 -4.30 2.08 -10.19
C PRO A 87 -3.06 2.98 -10.06
N GLU A 88 -2.18 2.80 -9.06
CA GLU A 88 -1.06 3.72 -8.86
C GLU A 88 -0.02 3.73 -9.99
N VAL A 89 0.08 2.63 -10.75
CA VAL A 89 0.88 2.57 -11.99
C VAL A 89 0.32 3.57 -13.01
N GLY A 90 -0.95 3.41 -13.39
CA GLY A 90 -1.61 4.31 -14.35
C GLY A 90 -1.71 5.77 -13.86
N GLN A 91 -1.85 6.01 -12.55
CA GLN A 91 -1.83 7.36 -11.98
C GLN A 91 -0.46 8.03 -12.14
N SER A 92 0.63 7.32 -11.86
CA SER A 92 1.99 7.83 -12.10
C SER A 92 2.29 8.03 -13.59
N LEU A 93 1.93 7.08 -14.46
CA LEU A 93 2.10 7.19 -15.91
C LEU A 93 1.40 8.44 -16.49
N ARG A 94 0.14 8.68 -16.12
CA ARG A 94 -0.64 9.86 -16.57
C ARG A 94 -0.13 11.19 -16.01
N SER A 95 0.75 11.18 -15.01
CA SER A 95 1.37 12.42 -14.49
C SER A 95 2.53 12.93 -15.34
N GLY A 96 3.02 12.15 -16.32
CA GLY A 96 4.17 12.49 -17.16
C GLY A 96 5.51 12.51 -16.41
N ARG A 97 5.56 11.92 -15.20
CA ARG A 97 6.75 11.83 -14.36
C ARG A 97 7.50 10.52 -14.63
N PRO A 98 8.84 10.48 -14.46
CA PRO A 98 9.63 9.27 -14.71
C PRO A 98 9.15 8.06 -13.92
N LEU A 99 9.00 6.94 -14.63
CA LEU A 99 8.59 5.65 -14.06
C LEU A 99 9.38 4.52 -14.72
N ALA A 100 10.02 3.69 -13.90
CA ALA A 100 10.63 2.45 -14.33
C ALA A 100 10.04 1.28 -13.54
N SER A 101 9.71 0.18 -14.23
CA SER A 101 9.23 -1.07 -13.61
C SER A 101 10.20 -2.21 -13.89
N VAL A 102 10.71 -2.81 -12.83
CA VAL A 102 11.70 -3.89 -12.85
C VAL A 102 11.01 -5.19 -12.48
N TYR A 103 11.09 -6.17 -13.38
CA TYR A 103 10.63 -7.52 -13.15
C TYR A 103 11.83 -8.41 -12.83
N LEU A 104 11.79 -9.08 -11.68
CA LEU A 104 12.89 -9.93 -11.22
C LEU A 104 12.98 -11.21 -12.05
N THR A 105 11.84 -11.91 -12.22
CA THR A 105 11.75 -13.16 -12.95
C THR A 105 11.18 -12.95 -14.36
N SER A 106 11.33 -13.96 -15.20
CA SER A 106 10.69 -14.05 -16.52
C SER A 106 9.21 -14.45 -16.46
N GLY A 107 8.71 -14.85 -15.28
CA GLY A 107 7.31 -15.22 -15.08
C GLY A 107 6.86 -16.45 -15.88
N GLU A 108 7.79 -17.34 -16.23
CA GLU A 108 7.56 -18.44 -17.15
C GLU A 108 6.81 -19.64 -16.53
N SER A 109 6.62 -19.64 -15.22
CA SER A 109 5.93 -20.65 -14.42
C SER A 109 6.11 -22.11 -14.88
N ASN A 110 5.06 -22.73 -15.41
CA ASN A 110 5.07 -24.09 -15.96
C ASN A 110 5.20 -24.15 -17.50
N GLY A 111 5.42 -23.02 -18.16
CA GLY A 111 5.56 -22.88 -19.61
C GLY A 111 4.25 -22.92 -20.42
N VAL A 112 3.09 -23.18 -19.82
CA VAL A 112 1.81 -23.21 -20.54
C VAL A 112 1.21 -21.81 -20.59
N ASN A 113 0.88 -21.35 -21.81
CA ASN A 113 0.16 -20.10 -22.05
C ASN A 113 -1.25 -20.38 -22.61
N GLY A 114 -2.22 -20.67 -21.73
CA GLY A 114 -3.59 -21.02 -22.10
C GLY A 114 -4.54 -21.04 -20.89
N PRO A 115 -5.85 -20.85 -21.11
CA PRO A 115 -6.82 -20.78 -20.02
C PRO A 115 -6.87 -22.07 -19.19
N ASP A 116 -7.30 -21.95 -17.94
CA ASP A 116 -7.45 -23.08 -17.02
C ASP A 116 -8.32 -24.20 -17.66
N PRO A 117 -7.89 -25.47 -17.62
CA PRO A 117 -8.64 -26.60 -18.18
C PRO A 117 -10.10 -26.70 -17.71
N GLY A 118 -10.41 -26.27 -16.48
CA GLY A 118 -11.78 -26.27 -15.95
C GLY A 118 -12.71 -25.25 -16.60
N VAL A 119 -12.18 -24.29 -17.38
CA VAL A 119 -12.94 -23.20 -18.01
C VAL A 119 -13.11 -23.39 -19.52
N HIS A 120 -12.32 -24.28 -20.15
CA HIS A 120 -12.34 -24.52 -21.60
C HIS A 120 -12.23 -26.02 -21.92
N SER A 121 -13.34 -26.75 -21.76
CA SER A 121 -13.45 -28.13 -22.24
C SER A 121 -13.32 -28.22 -23.77
N GLY A 122 -12.69 -29.28 -24.27
CA GLY A 122 -12.59 -29.58 -25.70
C GLY A 122 -11.44 -28.91 -26.48
N LEU A 123 -10.61 -28.06 -25.86
CA LEU A 123 -9.40 -27.52 -26.50
C LEU A 123 -8.15 -28.34 -26.13
N CYS A 124 -7.27 -28.57 -27.12
CA CYS A 124 -5.95 -29.13 -26.86
C CYS A 124 -5.12 -28.15 -26.01
N ARG A 125 -4.52 -28.63 -24.92
CA ARG A 125 -3.66 -27.82 -24.05
C ARG A 125 -2.41 -27.37 -24.81
N PRO A 126 -2.02 -26.08 -24.74
CA PRO A 126 -0.75 -25.63 -25.32
C PRO A 126 0.44 -26.41 -24.76
N VAL A 127 1.38 -26.78 -25.64
CA VAL A 127 2.64 -27.43 -25.24
C VAL A 127 3.42 -26.48 -24.31
N PRO A 128 3.96 -26.97 -23.17
CA PRO A 128 4.80 -26.15 -22.30
C PRO A 128 6.04 -25.59 -23.01
N ASP A 129 6.16 -24.27 -23.09
CA ASP A 129 7.33 -23.56 -23.61
C ASP A 129 7.61 -22.33 -22.72
N LYS A 130 8.55 -22.47 -21.80
CA LYS A 130 8.94 -21.43 -20.84
C LYS A 130 9.41 -20.14 -21.54
N ALA A 131 10.21 -20.27 -22.60
CA ALA A 131 10.75 -19.11 -23.31
C ALA A 131 9.67 -18.32 -24.05
N LYS A 132 8.71 -19.01 -24.69
CA LYS A 132 7.56 -18.37 -25.34
C LYS A 132 6.58 -17.78 -24.33
N TYR A 133 6.27 -18.46 -23.23
CA TYR A 133 5.34 -17.91 -22.25
C TYR A 133 5.91 -16.65 -21.56
N ALA A 134 7.20 -16.63 -21.18
CA ALA A 134 7.88 -15.42 -20.71
C ALA A 134 7.77 -14.25 -21.72
N LYS A 135 8.09 -14.52 -22.99
CA LYS A 135 7.95 -13.56 -24.09
C LYS A 135 6.52 -13.05 -24.27
N ALA A 136 5.52 -13.91 -24.13
CA ALA A 136 4.12 -13.52 -24.23
C ALA A 136 3.69 -12.58 -23.10
N ARG A 137 4.16 -12.82 -21.87
CA ARG A 137 3.92 -11.91 -20.73
C ARG A 137 4.62 -10.56 -20.94
N GLN A 138 5.88 -10.54 -21.39
CA GLN A 138 6.57 -9.31 -21.79
C GLN A 138 5.79 -8.53 -22.86
N ASN A 139 5.25 -9.21 -23.86
CA ASN A 139 4.42 -8.61 -24.90
C ASN A 139 3.13 -7.98 -24.31
N GLY A 140 2.45 -8.69 -23.41
CA GLY A 140 1.27 -8.19 -22.71
C GLY A 140 1.54 -6.96 -21.84
N ILE A 141 2.64 -6.92 -21.08
CA ILE A 141 3.02 -5.75 -20.27
C ILE A 141 3.34 -4.54 -21.16
N ARG A 142 4.11 -4.73 -22.24
CA ARG A 142 4.40 -3.65 -23.20
C ARG A 142 3.11 -3.07 -23.79
N ALA A 143 2.11 -3.90 -24.07
CA ALA A 143 0.80 -3.47 -24.56
C ALA A 143 -0.02 -2.73 -23.48
N ALA A 144 -0.04 -3.24 -22.24
CA ALA A 144 -0.76 -2.63 -21.12
C ALA A 144 -0.19 -1.26 -20.72
N TYR A 145 1.14 -1.10 -20.75
CA TYR A 145 1.78 0.20 -20.51
C TYR A 145 1.58 1.17 -21.68
N ALA A 146 1.61 0.67 -22.92
CA ALA A 146 1.32 1.47 -24.11
C ALA A 146 -0.12 2.01 -24.07
N GLU A 147 -1.11 1.17 -23.74
CA GLU A 147 -2.52 1.56 -23.53
C GLU A 147 -2.64 2.65 -22.44
N MET A 148 -2.07 2.43 -21.26
CA MET A 148 -2.19 3.36 -20.12
C MET A 148 -1.60 4.76 -20.38
N VAL A 149 -0.68 4.89 -21.35
CA VAL A 149 0.02 6.14 -21.69
C VAL A 149 -0.56 6.81 -22.93
N THR A 150 -0.84 6.03 -23.98
CA THR A 150 -1.15 6.54 -25.33
C THR A 150 -2.58 6.25 -25.79
N GLY A 151 -3.28 5.32 -25.13
CA GLY A 151 -4.53 4.74 -25.61
C GLY A 151 -4.37 3.66 -26.69
N ASP A 152 -3.16 3.46 -27.24
CA ASP A 152 -2.84 2.42 -28.22
C ASP A 152 -2.02 1.29 -27.56
N ALA A 153 -2.54 0.07 -27.62
CA ALA A 153 -1.89 -1.13 -27.11
C ALA A 153 -0.76 -1.67 -28.01
N VAL A 154 -0.60 -1.19 -29.25
CA VAL A 154 0.50 -1.59 -30.15
C VAL A 154 1.61 -0.53 -30.29
N HIS A 155 1.54 0.58 -29.54
CA HIS A 155 2.52 1.66 -29.62
C HIS A 155 3.97 1.15 -29.40
N PRO A 156 4.94 1.55 -30.23
CA PRO A 156 6.23 0.90 -30.30
C PRO A 156 7.16 1.19 -29.10
N TRP A 157 8.04 0.23 -28.84
CA TRP A 157 9.06 0.28 -27.79
C TRP A 157 10.46 0.19 -28.41
N ARG A 158 11.42 0.99 -27.92
CA ARG A 158 12.84 0.81 -28.22
C ARG A 158 13.42 -0.17 -27.20
N ARG A 159 13.73 -1.38 -27.65
CA ARG A 159 14.33 -2.46 -26.85
C ARG A 159 15.86 -2.35 -26.88
N THR A 160 16.53 -2.58 -25.75
CA THR A 160 17.99 -2.54 -25.60
C THR A 160 18.46 -3.61 -24.59
N VAL A 161 19.76 -3.94 -24.59
CA VAL A 161 20.39 -4.74 -23.52
C VAL A 161 21.24 -3.83 -22.64
N ILE A 162 21.17 -4.03 -21.33
CA ILE A 162 22.05 -3.38 -20.35
C ILE A 162 22.85 -4.44 -19.58
N ALA A 163 24.12 -4.12 -19.28
CA ALA A 163 24.91 -4.88 -18.34
C ALA A 163 24.46 -4.56 -16.90
N THR A 164 24.35 -5.59 -16.06
CA THR A 164 23.96 -5.41 -14.65
C THR A 164 25.18 -5.28 -13.75
N ALA A 165 25.02 -4.55 -12.64
CA ALA A 165 26.11 -4.38 -11.67
C ALA A 165 26.53 -5.67 -10.94
N GLY A 166 25.73 -6.75 -11.02
CA GLY A 166 26.11 -8.10 -10.57
C GLY A 166 26.86 -8.95 -11.61
N GLY A 167 27.17 -8.40 -12.79
CA GLY A 167 27.95 -9.08 -13.84
C GLY A 167 27.14 -9.93 -14.83
N GLY A 168 25.83 -9.74 -14.90
CA GLY A 168 24.93 -10.39 -15.87
C GLY A 168 24.31 -9.38 -16.84
N LEU A 169 23.19 -9.76 -17.45
CA LEU A 169 22.48 -8.95 -18.44
C LEU A 169 21.03 -8.73 -18.03
N ALA A 170 20.42 -7.67 -18.56
CA ALA A 170 18.99 -7.40 -18.49
C ALA A 170 18.54 -6.73 -19.79
N GLU A 171 17.27 -6.88 -20.15
CA GLU A 171 16.67 -6.12 -21.24
C GLU A 171 16.01 -4.86 -20.71
N LEU A 172 16.20 -3.74 -21.40
CA LEU A 172 15.63 -2.43 -21.10
C LEU A 172 14.78 -1.99 -22.29
N ASP A 173 13.47 -1.91 -22.09
CA ASP A 173 12.53 -1.37 -23.06
C ASP A 173 12.15 0.06 -22.67
N THR A 174 12.20 0.99 -23.62
CA THR A 174 11.75 2.38 -23.43
C THR A 174 10.61 2.69 -24.39
N LEU A 175 9.51 3.26 -23.90
CA LEU A 175 8.35 3.60 -24.73
C LEU A 175 8.73 4.72 -25.71
N GLN A 176 8.47 4.54 -27.01
CA GLN A 176 8.85 5.55 -28.01
C GLN A 176 8.01 6.83 -27.82
N GLY A 177 8.61 8.01 -28.00
CA GLY A 177 8.00 9.30 -27.66
C GLY A 177 7.94 9.61 -26.15
N HIS A 178 8.03 8.61 -25.27
CA HIS A 178 7.96 8.76 -23.81
C HIS A 178 9.25 8.24 -23.14
N PRO A 179 10.40 8.92 -23.33
CA PRO A 179 11.73 8.42 -22.95
C PRO A 179 11.99 8.35 -21.43
N HIS A 180 10.98 8.61 -20.61
CA HIS A 180 10.98 8.54 -19.15
C HIS A 180 10.18 7.34 -18.61
N ILE A 181 9.68 6.47 -19.50
CA ILE A 181 8.88 5.29 -19.17
C ILE A 181 9.65 4.04 -19.59
N HIS A 182 10.01 3.20 -18.61
CA HIS A 182 10.90 2.06 -18.80
C HIS A 182 10.36 0.76 -18.23
N LEU A 183 10.63 -0.35 -18.91
CA LEU A 183 10.46 -1.71 -18.41
C LEU A 183 11.82 -2.39 -18.39
N VAL A 184 12.15 -3.09 -17.29
CA VAL A 184 13.43 -3.79 -17.12
C VAL A 184 13.17 -5.25 -16.81
N TRP A 185 13.71 -6.12 -17.68
CA TRP A 185 13.60 -7.57 -17.56
C TRP A 185 14.90 -8.12 -16.99
N THR A 186 14.91 -8.52 -15.72
CA THR A 186 16.10 -9.12 -15.05
C THR A 186 16.27 -10.60 -15.41
N LEU A 187 15.27 -11.20 -16.07
CA LEU A 187 15.27 -12.51 -16.70
C LEU A 187 15.63 -13.69 -15.78
N LEU A 188 15.28 -13.67 -14.49
CA LEU A 188 15.54 -14.81 -13.59
C LEU A 188 14.47 -15.91 -13.72
N HIS A 189 14.85 -17.15 -13.44
CA HIS A 189 13.93 -18.29 -13.41
C HIS A 189 12.92 -18.19 -12.25
N GLU A 190 11.62 -18.33 -12.53
CA GLU A 190 10.53 -18.36 -11.53
C GLU A 190 10.57 -19.67 -10.73
N ALA A 191 10.13 -19.68 -9.47
CA ALA A 191 9.93 -20.92 -8.72
C ALA A 191 8.98 -21.91 -9.43
N GLY A 192 8.00 -21.42 -10.21
CA GLY A 192 6.96 -22.28 -10.79
C GLY A 192 6.13 -22.99 -9.73
N SER A 193 5.94 -22.36 -8.57
CA SER A 193 5.10 -22.81 -7.46
C SER A 193 4.89 -21.68 -6.47
N ILE A 194 3.66 -21.47 -6.01
CA ILE A 194 3.32 -20.39 -5.07
C ILE A 194 4.03 -20.59 -3.72
N THR A 195 4.05 -21.82 -3.20
CA THR A 195 4.52 -22.12 -1.83
C THR A 195 5.23 -23.47 -1.67
N GLY A 196 5.38 -24.27 -2.74
CA GLY A 196 6.15 -25.52 -2.69
C GLY A 196 7.64 -25.24 -2.89
N ASP A 197 8.51 -26.02 -2.23
CA ASP A 197 9.97 -25.78 -2.30
C ASP A 197 10.56 -26.10 -3.69
N ARG A 198 11.55 -25.29 -4.09
CA ARG A 198 12.07 -25.21 -5.47
C ARG A 198 13.55 -24.78 -5.48
N PRO A 199 14.50 -25.60 -5.99
CA PRO A 199 15.93 -25.29 -5.98
C PRO A 199 16.36 -24.19 -6.99
N GLN A 200 15.45 -23.75 -7.85
CA GLN A 200 15.60 -22.57 -8.71
C GLN A 200 14.45 -21.62 -8.39
N SER A 201 14.66 -20.77 -7.39
CA SER A 201 13.71 -19.78 -6.87
C SER A 201 14.46 -18.70 -6.09
N LEU A 202 13.83 -17.55 -5.84
CA LEU A 202 14.40 -16.52 -4.97
C LEU A 202 14.42 -16.98 -3.50
N HIS A 203 13.52 -17.88 -3.10
CA HIS A 203 13.48 -18.52 -1.79
C HIS A 203 14.74 -19.38 -1.52
N ALA A 204 15.05 -20.33 -2.41
CA ALA A 204 16.24 -21.16 -2.26
C ALA A 204 17.56 -20.37 -2.39
N LEU A 205 17.56 -19.25 -3.14
CA LEU A 205 18.70 -18.34 -3.19
C LEU A 205 18.86 -17.54 -1.90
N TRP A 206 17.75 -17.06 -1.32
CA TRP A 206 17.74 -16.33 -0.05
C TRP A 206 18.29 -17.20 1.08
N ASP A 207 17.81 -18.45 1.20
CA ASP A 207 18.23 -19.38 2.24
C ASP A 207 19.66 -19.93 2.05
N GLY A 208 20.33 -19.62 0.93
CA GLY A 208 21.61 -20.21 0.54
C GLY A 208 21.54 -21.69 0.11
N ARG A 209 20.32 -22.24 -0.05
CA ARG A 209 20.06 -23.62 -0.48
C ARG A 209 20.38 -23.85 -1.97
N THR A 210 20.46 -22.79 -2.78
CA THR A 210 21.26 -22.75 -4.00
C THR A 210 22.32 -21.66 -3.93
N ARG A 211 23.50 -21.91 -4.52
CA ARG A 211 24.59 -20.93 -4.63
C ARG A 211 24.27 -19.81 -5.62
N SER A 212 23.43 -20.07 -6.62
CA SER A 212 22.98 -19.10 -7.61
C SER A 212 21.61 -19.44 -8.21
N ILE A 213 20.93 -18.41 -8.71
CA ILE A 213 19.75 -18.54 -9.56
C ILE A 213 20.15 -18.26 -11.01
N ARG A 214 19.67 -19.09 -11.94
CA ARG A 214 19.97 -18.94 -13.38
C ARG A 214 18.99 -18.01 -14.07
N SER A 215 19.40 -17.52 -15.24
CA SER A 215 18.52 -16.89 -16.21
C SER A 215 17.43 -17.85 -16.72
N GLN A 216 16.31 -17.27 -17.12
CA GLN A 216 15.32 -17.84 -18.02
C GLN A 216 15.15 -16.86 -19.18
N LEU A 217 15.80 -17.14 -20.31
CA LEU A 217 15.72 -16.28 -21.48
C LEU A 217 14.32 -16.35 -22.13
N ALA A 218 13.91 -15.24 -22.74
CA ALA A 218 12.65 -15.12 -23.47
C ALA A 218 12.84 -15.45 -24.97
N TYR A 219 11.83 -16.05 -25.60
CA TYR A 219 11.86 -16.35 -27.03
C TYR A 219 11.94 -15.05 -27.86
N GLY A 220 12.95 -14.90 -28.72
CA GLY A 220 13.19 -13.63 -29.41
C GLY A 220 13.57 -12.47 -28.47
N GLY A 221 14.19 -12.81 -27.33
CA GLY A 221 14.92 -11.88 -26.48
C GLY A 221 16.13 -11.27 -27.20
N LEU A 222 16.59 -10.13 -26.71
CA LEU A 222 17.88 -9.55 -27.08
C LEU A 222 19.03 -10.16 -26.26
N VAL A 223 18.75 -10.70 -25.07
CA VAL A 223 19.73 -11.46 -24.29
C VAL A 223 19.71 -12.92 -24.76
N ILE A 224 20.77 -13.32 -25.47
CA ILE A 224 20.93 -14.64 -26.10
C ILE A 224 21.97 -15.55 -25.42
N ARG A 225 22.49 -15.15 -24.26
CA ARG A 225 23.46 -15.93 -23.46
C ARG A 225 22.96 -16.04 -22.04
N ASP A 226 23.00 -17.26 -21.50
CA ASP A 226 22.65 -17.51 -20.10
C ASP A 226 23.66 -16.90 -19.13
N PHE A 227 23.17 -16.58 -17.94
CA PHE A 227 23.94 -16.07 -16.81
C PHE A 227 23.34 -16.59 -15.49
N SER A 228 23.97 -16.27 -14.36
CA SER A 228 23.41 -16.54 -13.04
C SER A 228 23.86 -15.49 -12.03
N TYR A 229 23.07 -15.31 -10.96
CA TYR A 229 23.45 -14.47 -9.83
C TYR A 229 23.50 -15.30 -8.55
N SER A 230 24.59 -15.16 -7.79
CA SER A 230 24.57 -15.39 -6.34
C SER A 230 23.72 -14.32 -5.64
N ALA A 231 23.37 -14.56 -4.37
CA ALA A 231 22.58 -13.64 -3.55
C ALA A 231 23.18 -12.21 -3.51
N GLU A 232 24.51 -12.08 -3.40
CA GLU A 232 25.20 -10.79 -3.39
C GLU A 232 25.21 -10.11 -4.78
N GLN A 233 25.40 -10.87 -5.88
CA GLN A 233 25.31 -10.30 -7.23
C GLN A 233 23.89 -9.81 -7.55
N LEU A 234 22.84 -10.48 -7.06
CA LEU A 234 21.46 -10.00 -7.19
C LEU A 234 21.28 -8.67 -6.44
N ILE A 235 21.79 -8.55 -5.21
CA ILE A 235 21.78 -7.30 -4.44
C ILE A 235 22.54 -6.19 -5.18
N GLN A 236 23.70 -6.50 -5.77
CA GLN A 236 24.48 -5.56 -6.58
C GLN A 236 23.69 -5.08 -7.81
N THR A 237 23.08 -5.99 -8.57
CA THR A 237 22.20 -5.69 -9.72
C THR A 237 21.05 -4.75 -9.33
N LEU A 238 20.36 -5.03 -8.22
CA LEU A 238 19.27 -4.17 -7.71
C LEU A 238 19.76 -2.78 -7.27
N VAL A 239 20.93 -2.70 -6.64
CA VAL A 239 21.60 -1.41 -6.34
C VAL A 239 22.01 -0.68 -7.64
N GLY A 240 22.36 -1.42 -8.70
CA GLY A 240 22.59 -0.89 -10.04
C GLY A 240 21.35 -0.19 -10.60
N TYR A 241 20.19 -0.83 -10.57
CA TYR A 241 18.93 -0.22 -11.01
C TYR A 241 18.54 1.00 -10.16
N LEU A 242 18.71 0.93 -8.83
CA LEU A 242 18.47 2.06 -7.92
C LEU A 242 19.38 3.26 -8.24
N ARG A 243 20.65 3.02 -8.62
CA ARG A 243 21.58 4.05 -9.07
C ARG A 243 21.24 4.60 -10.47
N LEU A 244 20.74 3.77 -11.38
CA LEU A 244 20.36 4.14 -12.74
C LEU A 244 19.14 5.06 -12.75
N PHE A 245 18.04 4.65 -12.11
CA PHE A 245 16.77 5.40 -12.13
C PHE A 245 16.66 6.48 -11.05
N ARG A 246 17.54 6.47 -10.05
CA ARG A 246 17.63 7.46 -8.95
C ARG A 246 16.26 7.81 -8.34
N PRO A 247 15.49 6.82 -7.84
CA PRO A 247 14.11 7.07 -7.41
C PRO A 247 14.01 7.97 -6.19
N THR A 248 12.89 8.69 -6.12
CA THR A 248 12.35 9.39 -4.94
C THR A 248 11.17 8.63 -4.30
N HIS A 249 10.57 7.69 -5.03
CA HIS A 249 9.57 6.77 -4.54
C HIS A 249 9.84 5.36 -5.06
N VAL A 250 9.86 4.37 -4.17
CA VAL A 250 10.04 2.96 -4.53
C VAL A 250 8.77 2.17 -4.18
N ARG A 251 8.30 1.36 -5.11
CA ARG A 251 7.15 0.46 -4.94
C ARG A 251 7.60 -1.00 -5.03
N MET A 252 7.10 -1.85 -4.15
CA MET A 252 7.47 -3.26 -4.07
C MET A 252 6.38 -4.11 -3.38
N GLN A 253 6.45 -5.43 -3.54
CA GLN A 253 5.61 -6.37 -2.80
C GLN A 253 5.97 -6.41 -1.30
N ASP A 254 5.08 -6.96 -0.46
CA ASP A 254 5.35 -7.14 0.98
C ASP A 254 6.45 -8.20 1.22
N PRO A 255 7.58 -7.85 1.87
CA PRO A 255 8.62 -8.82 2.28
C PRO A 255 8.21 -9.68 3.50
N THR A 256 7.01 -9.47 4.02
CA THR A 256 6.44 -10.05 5.23
C THR A 256 4.92 -10.25 5.10
N PRO A 257 4.41 -10.98 4.07
CA PRO A 257 2.98 -11.08 3.75
C PRO A 257 2.23 -12.10 4.64
N GLY A 258 2.92 -12.78 5.56
CA GLY A 258 2.31 -13.71 6.51
C GLY A 258 2.01 -15.10 5.95
N ARG A 259 1.26 -15.86 6.75
CA ARG A 259 0.80 -17.23 6.46
C ARG A 259 -0.73 -17.26 6.54
N LEU A 260 -1.38 -18.12 5.76
CA LEU A 260 -2.83 -18.31 5.82
C LEU A 260 -3.20 -19.14 7.05
N ASP A 261 -4.08 -18.65 7.92
CA ASP A 261 -4.46 -19.35 9.17
C ASP A 261 -4.96 -20.79 8.91
N ARG A 262 -5.76 -20.96 7.85
CA ARG A 262 -6.37 -22.24 7.44
C ARG A 262 -5.39 -23.37 7.05
N ASN A 263 -4.12 -23.09 6.76
CA ASN A 263 -3.16 -24.11 6.31
C ASN A 263 -1.66 -23.79 6.47
N HIS A 264 -1.31 -22.66 7.09
CA HIS A 264 0.05 -22.16 7.39
C HIS A 264 1.02 -22.03 6.20
N LYS A 265 0.54 -22.16 4.95
CA LYS A 265 1.29 -21.77 3.75
C LYS A 265 1.43 -20.25 3.69
N TYR A 266 2.45 -19.74 3.02
CA TYR A 266 2.58 -18.28 2.78
C TYR A 266 1.29 -17.73 2.17
N ALA A 267 0.87 -16.53 2.59
CA ALA A 267 -0.33 -15.87 2.06
C ALA A 267 -0.15 -15.31 0.63
N ASP A 268 1.09 -15.33 0.13
CA ASP A 268 1.50 -14.81 -1.17
C ASP A 268 2.53 -15.74 -1.84
N HIS A 269 2.90 -15.46 -3.09
CA HIS A 269 3.90 -16.24 -3.83
C HIS A 269 5.31 -16.09 -3.20
N GLN A 270 6.06 -17.18 -3.10
CA GLN A 270 7.38 -17.17 -2.46
C GLN A 270 8.36 -16.19 -3.12
N ASP A 271 8.34 -16.06 -4.45
CA ASP A 271 9.21 -15.10 -5.15
C ASP A 271 8.81 -13.63 -4.88
N HIS A 272 7.57 -13.32 -4.46
CA HIS A 272 7.19 -11.98 -3.98
C HIS A 272 7.88 -11.70 -2.65
N LEU A 273 7.68 -12.59 -1.68
CA LEU A 273 8.24 -12.57 -0.33
C LEU A 273 9.77 -12.41 -0.38
N TYR A 274 10.47 -13.32 -1.05
CA TYR A 274 11.93 -13.34 -1.06
C TYR A 274 12.54 -12.33 -2.04
N GLY A 275 11.87 -12.02 -3.15
CA GLY A 275 12.24 -10.91 -4.04
C GLY A 275 12.18 -9.56 -3.32
N ALA A 276 11.11 -9.30 -2.57
CA ALA A 276 10.98 -8.12 -1.73
C ALA A 276 12.05 -8.05 -0.63
N ARG A 277 12.44 -9.17 -0.01
CA ARG A 277 13.57 -9.22 0.95
C ARG A 277 14.92 -8.91 0.30
N PHE A 278 15.17 -9.36 -0.93
CA PHE A 278 16.34 -8.92 -1.72
C PHE A 278 16.30 -7.42 -2.02
N VAL A 279 15.13 -6.88 -2.37
CA VAL A 279 14.93 -5.42 -2.55
C VAL A 279 15.19 -4.65 -1.25
N GLN A 280 14.77 -5.14 -0.07
CA GLN A 280 15.13 -4.51 1.21
C GLN A 280 16.65 -4.45 1.44
N ARG A 281 17.39 -5.54 1.16
CA ARG A 281 18.87 -5.53 1.25
C ARG A 281 19.50 -4.54 0.26
N ALA A 282 18.97 -4.44 -0.97
CA ALA A 282 19.43 -3.46 -1.95
C ALA A 282 19.12 -2.01 -1.54
N LEU A 283 17.91 -1.75 -1.02
CA LEU A 283 17.50 -0.43 -0.54
C LEU A 283 18.33 0.03 0.66
N ALA A 284 18.72 -0.86 1.57
CA ALA A 284 19.63 -0.54 2.67
C ALA A 284 21.03 -0.11 2.17
N ARG A 285 21.60 -0.83 1.20
CA ARG A 285 22.91 -0.51 0.59
C ARG A 285 22.86 0.71 -0.33
N TYR A 286 21.72 0.99 -0.95
CA TYR A 286 21.48 2.26 -1.64
C TYR A 286 21.35 3.41 -0.62
N ALA A 287 20.63 3.21 0.49
CA ALA A 287 20.47 4.21 1.54
C ALA A 287 21.81 4.67 2.17
N SER A 288 22.82 3.80 2.24
CA SER A 288 24.17 4.17 2.71
C SER A 288 25.04 4.88 1.68
N ALA A 289 24.62 5.02 0.42
CA ALA A 289 25.37 5.77 -0.59
C ALA A 289 25.15 7.29 -0.46
N CYS A 290 26.20 8.07 -0.69
CA CYS A 290 26.18 9.54 -0.56
C CYS A 290 25.40 10.23 -1.69
N GLU A 291 25.64 9.86 -2.95
CA GLU A 291 25.15 10.59 -4.12
C GLU A 291 23.79 10.11 -4.65
N ARG A 292 22.72 10.35 -3.89
CA ARG A 292 21.36 9.93 -4.26
C ARG A 292 20.29 10.90 -3.77
N PRO A 293 19.06 10.88 -4.35
CA PRO A 293 17.89 11.46 -3.70
C PRO A 293 17.59 10.76 -2.35
N HIS A 294 16.88 11.47 -1.48
CA HIS A 294 16.08 10.82 -0.46
C HIS A 294 14.85 10.19 -1.10
N PHE A 295 14.39 9.06 -0.56
CA PHE A 295 13.32 8.28 -1.18
C PHE A 295 12.36 7.69 -0.16
N THR A 296 11.09 7.60 -0.54
CA THR A 296 10.03 6.86 0.17
C THR A 296 9.95 5.41 -0.33
N VAL A 297 9.35 4.52 0.46
CA VAL A 297 9.07 3.13 0.07
C VAL A 297 7.62 2.82 0.39
N GLN A 298 6.88 2.23 -0.56
CA GLN A 298 5.53 1.72 -0.37
C GLN A 298 5.47 0.23 -0.69
N THR A 299 4.93 -0.55 0.24
CA THR A 299 4.68 -1.98 0.09
C THR A 299 3.20 -2.26 -0.19
N TYR A 300 2.91 -3.27 -1.00
CA TYR A 300 1.56 -3.66 -1.42
C TYR A 300 1.30 -5.15 -1.16
N LEU A 301 0.08 -5.52 -0.78
CA LEU A 301 -0.30 -6.92 -0.59
C LEU A 301 -0.49 -7.63 -1.94
N GLY A 302 0.15 -8.78 -2.12
CA GLY A 302 -0.01 -9.64 -3.29
C GLY A 302 -1.30 -10.47 -3.27
N TYR A 303 -1.21 -11.78 -3.47
CA TYR A 303 -2.36 -12.64 -3.78
C TYR A 303 -3.53 -12.52 -2.78
N PHE A 304 -3.23 -12.35 -1.48
CA PHE A 304 -4.22 -12.18 -0.41
C PHE A 304 -5.17 -10.98 -0.62
N ASN A 305 -4.75 -9.93 -1.36
CA ASN A 305 -5.58 -8.80 -1.80
C ASN A 305 -6.90 -9.22 -2.49
N GLY A 306 -6.98 -10.44 -3.02
CA GLY A 306 -8.18 -10.98 -3.67
C GLY A 306 -9.21 -11.63 -2.74
N GLY A 307 -8.84 -11.94 -1.50
CA GLY A 307 -9.77 -12.39 -0.47
C GLY A 307 -10.45 -11.24 0.28
N LEU A 308 -9.90 -10.03 0.19
CA LEU A 308 -10.34 -8.86 0.94
C LEU A 308 -11.49 -8.11 0.26
N PRO A 309 -12.31 -7.32 1.01
CA PRO A 309 -13.29 -6.42 0.46
C PRO A 309 -12.71 -5.46 -0.61
N GLY A 310 -13.28 -5.47 -1.81
CA GLY A 310 -12.75 -4.69 -2.93
C GLY A 310 -12.76 -3.18 -2.68
N THR A 311 -11.62 -2.52 -2.86
CA THR A 311 -11.36 -1.16 -2.38
C THR A 311 -11.60 -0.05 -3.40
N LEU A 312 -11.48 -0.35 -4.69
CA LEU A 312 -11.57 0.62 -5.78
C LEU A 312 -13.02 0.96 -6.14
N ASP A 313 -13.28 2.21 -6.51
CA ASP A 313 -14.55 2.59 -7.12
C ASP A 313 -14.78 1.89 -8.48
N PRO A 314 -16.02 1.88 -9.01
CA PRO A 314 -16.33 1.18 -10.26
C PRO A 314 -15.46 1.62 -11.44
N ALA A 315 -15.23 2.93 -11.63
CA ALA A 315 -14.47 3.44 -12.77
C ALA A 315 -12.97 3.14 -12.65
N SER A 316 -12.37 3.27 -11.45
CA SER A 316 -10.99 2.82 -11.23
C SER A 316 -10.84 1.31 -11.44
N GLY A 317 -11.82 0.53 -11.01
CA GLY A 317 -11.81 -0.93 -11.17
C GLY A 317 -12.02 -1.39 -12.62
N GLU A 318 -12.90 -0.74 -13.37
CA GLU A 318 -13.08 -0.95 -14.81
C GLU A 318 -11.86 -0.53 -15.61
N SER A 319 -11.20 0.58 -15.25
CA SER A 319 -9.92 0.98 -15.84
C SER A 319 -8.83 -0.06 -15.58
N LYS A 320 -8.74 -0.60 -14.36
CA LYS A 320 -7.78 -1.66 -14.02
C LYS A 320 -8.09 -2.98 -14.72
N ALA A 321 -9.37 -3.34 -14.86
CA ALA A 321 -9.82 -4.51 -15.61
C ALA A 321 -9.45 -4.42 -17.10
N ARG A 322 -9.67 -3.27 -17.74
CA ARG A 322 -9.28 -3.02 -19.15
C ARG A 322 -7.79 -3.27 -19.39
N THR A 323 -6.93 -2.69 -18.55
CA THR A 323 -5.47 -2.88 -18.66
C THR A 323 -5.05 -4.34 -18.45
N MET A 324 -5.78 -5.10 -17.63
CA MET A 324 -5.60 -6.55 -17.48
C MET A 324 -6.14 -7.36 -18.68
N GLU A 325 -7.20 -6.90 -19.36
CA GLU A 325 -7.70 -7.48 -20.62
C GLU A 325 -6.69 -7.29 -21.77
N THR A 326 -6.03 -6.13 -21.82
CA THR A 326 -4.90 -5.84 -22.72
C THR A 326 -3.70 -6.74 -22.42
N TYR A 327 -3.23 -6.80 -21.16
CA TYR A 327 -2.12 -7.68 -20.74
C TYR A 327 -2.37 -9.16 -21.07
N SER A 328 -3.60 -9.62 -20.87
CA SER A 328 -3.99 -11.02 -21.10
C SER A 328 -4.32 -11.36 -22.56
N TRP A 329 -4.36 -10.35 -23.45
CA TRP A 329 -4.82 -10.48 -24.84
C TRP A 329 -6.23 -11.10 -24.95
N SER A 330 -7.10 -10.85 -23.97
CA SER A 330 -8.43 -11.49 -23.90
C SER A 330 -9.45 -10.87 -24.84
N GLY A 331 -9.41 -9.55 -25.03
CA GLY A 331 -10.33 -8.79 -25.89
C GLY A 331 -9.95 -8.75 -27.37
N ALA A 332 -8.76 -9.25 -27.74
CA ALA A 332 -8.25 -9.17 -29.11
C ALA A 332 -8.62 -10.41 -29.95
N PRO A 333 -8.85 -10.27 -31.28
CA PRO A 333 -9.11 -11.41 -32.15
C PRO A 333 -8.00 -12.47 -32.07
N ARG A 334 -8.36 -13.75 -31.96
CA ARG A 334 -7.38 -14.85 -31.78
C ARG A 334 -6.28 -14.89 -32.85
N ASN A 335 -6.59 -14.43 -34.06
CA ASN A 335 -5.71 -14.47 -35.23
C ASN A 335 -4.99 -13.12 -35.50
N SER A 336 -5.15 -12.09 -34.66
CA SER A 336 -4.47 -10.79 -34.86
C SER A 336 -3.07 -10.72 -34.24
N CYS A 337 -2.69 -11.69 -33.41
CA CYS A 337 -1.35 -11.75 -32.83
C CYS A 337 -0.35 -12.33 -33.85
N GLN A 338 0.67 -11.54 -34.21
CA GLN A 338 1.70 -11.92 -35.17
C GLN A 338 2.99 -12.48 -34.52
N ASP A 339 3.15 -12.34 -33.20
CA ASP A 339 4.31 -12.91 -32.47
C ASP A 339 4.06 -14.40 -32.18
N PRO A 340 4.90 -15.33 -32.66
CA PRO A 340 4.69 -16.78 -32.49
C PRO A 340 4.87 -17.28 -31.05
N ALA A 341 5.34 -16.43 -30.13
CA ALA A 341 5.29 -16.71 -28.69
C ALA A 341 3.91 -16.40 -28.07
N GLY A 342 3.12 -15.53 -28.71
CA GLY A 342 1.88 -14.96 -28.19
C GLY A 342 2.05 -13.50 -27.74
N CYS A 343 0.95 -12.76 -27.68
CA CYS A 343 0.93 -11.32 -27.45
C CYS A 343 0.44 -10.91 -26.05
N GLY A 344 0.18 -11.89 -25.17
CA GLY A 344 -0.29 -11.68 -23.80
C GLY A 344 -0.47 -12.99 -23.05
N ASP A 345 -0.87 -12.88 -21.78
CA ASP A 345 -1.02 -13.99 -20.84
C ASP A 345 -2.43 -14.60 -20.85
N LYS A 346 -2.55 -15.75 -21.50
CA LYS A 346 -3.82 -16.49 -21.65
C LYS A 346 -4.21 -17.28 -20.41
N ASN A 347 -3.33 -17.42 -19.41
CA ASN A 347 -3.65 -18.10 -18.15
C ASN A 347 -4.63 -17.26 -17.32
N VAL A 348 -4.60 -15.93 -17.45
CA VAL A 348 -5.54 -15.00 -16.80
C VAL A 348 -6.64 -14.46 -17.72
N ALA A 349 -6.58 -14.72 -19.03
CA ALA A 349 -7.50 -14.17 -20.03
C ALA A 349 -8.98 -14.59 -19.88
N ALA A 350 -9.25 -15.81 -19.39
CA ALA A 350 -10.63 -16.31 -19.27
C ALA A 350 -11.44 -15.57 -18.18
N HIS A 351 -10.75 -15.06 -17.15
CA HIS A 351 -11.32 -14.22 -16.10
C HIS A 351 -10.22 -13.25 -15.64
N PRO A 352 -10.07 -12.06 -16.25
CA PRO A 352 -9.21 -11.00 -15.71
C PRO A 352 -9.68 -10.70 -14.28
N LYS A 353 -8.89 -11.18 -13.31
CA LYS A 353 -9.42 -11.66 -12.01
C LYS A 353 -10.22 -10.59 -11.27
N ARG A 354 -11.56 -10.72 -11.29
CA ARG A 354 -12.54 -9.73 -10.81
C ARG A 354 -12.29 -9.21 -9.40
N HIS A 355 -11.64 -10.00 -8.55
CA HIS A 355 -11.32 -9.60 -7.17
C HIS A 355 -10.09 -8.70 -7.10
N TRP A 356 -9.05 -8.93 -7.91
CA TRP A 356 -7.86 -8.09 -7.97
C TRP A 356 -8.08 -6.82 -8.81
N SER A 357 -8.90 -6.87 -9.86
CA SER A 357 -9.23 -5.67 -10.67
C SER A 357 -10.02 -4.60 -9.88
N HIS A 358 -10.72 -4.97 -8.82
CA HIS A 358 -11.41 -4.02 -7.93
C HIS A 358 -10.66 -3.72 -6.62
N SER A 359 -9.40 -4.15 -6.46
CA SER A 359 -8.69 -4.09 -5.16
C SER A 359 -7.25 -3.62 -5.24
N ILE A 360 -6.91 -2.71 -4.33
CA ILE A 360 -5.55 -2.32 -3.94
C ILE A 360 -5.51 -2.24 -2.40
N HIS A 361 -4.44 -2.76 -1.79
CA HIS A 361 -4.16 -2.65 -0.36
C HIS A 361 -2.67 -2.38 -0.15
N HIS A 362 -2.36 -1.32 0.58
CA HIS A 362 -1.03 -1.11 1.13
C HIS A 362 -0.75 -2.15 2.22
N ALA A 363 0.45 -2.71 2.21
CA ALA A 363 0.91 -3.61 3.25
C ALA A 363 1.32 -2.86 4.53
N ARG A 364 1.82 -1.62 4.42
CA ARG A 364 2.11 -0.70 5.54
C ARG A 364 1.70 0.71 5.10
N ASP A 365 1.10 1.51 5.99
CA ASP A 365 0.52 2.83 5.63
C ASP A 365 0.87 3.89 6.70
N THR A 366 1.06 5.16 6.30
CA THR A 366 1.54 6.21 7.23
C THR A 366 0.50 6.67 8.24
N GLY A 367 -0.77 6.28 8.07
CA GLY A 367 -1.88 6.81 8.86
C GLY A 367 -2.06 8.33 8.68
N THR A 368 -2.80 8.93 9.61
CA THR A 368 -3.27 10.34 9.52
C THR A 368 -2.88 11.18 10.75
N CYS A 369 -1.89 10.71 11.51
CA CYS A 369 -1.44 11.30 12.78
C CYS A 369 0.09 11.57 12.80
N TRP A 370 0.74 11.62 11.64
CA TRP A 370 2.18 11.87 11.54
C TRP A 370 2.58 13.36 11.62
N LEU A 371 1.59 14.26 11.63
CA LEU A 371 1.72 15.66 12.02
C LEU A 371 1.24 15.86 13.47
N GLN A 372 2.03 16.57 14.27
CA GLN A 372 1.73 16.94 15.67
C GLN A 372 1.84 18.46 15.86
N THR A 373 1.04 19.03 16.76
CA THR A 373 1.13 20.45 17.18
C THR A 373 1.76 20.55 18.57
N GLY A 374 2.62 21.55 18.79
CA GLY A 374 2.98 21.99 20.14
C GLY A 374 1.87 22.82 20.81
N LYS A 375 2.09 23.26 22.05
CA LYS A 375 1.17 24.15 22.78
C LYS A 375 1.20 25.61 22.26
N ASP A 376 2.13 25.89 21.37
CA ASP A 376 2.59 27.20 20.87
C ASP A 376 2.34 27.40 19.36
N ASP A 377 1.61 26.47 18.71
CA ASP A 377 1.52 26.37 17.23
C ASP A 377 2.87 26.14 16.50
N SER A 378 3.85 25.56 17.21
CA SER A 378 4.88 24.77 16.53
C SER A 378 4.28 23.51 15.90
N LEU A 379 4.85 23.07 14.78
CA LEU A 379 4.40 21.90 14.02
C LEU A 379 5.55 20.92 13.77
N TRP A 380 5.32 19.66 14.12
CA TRP A 380 6.28 18.58 13.96
C TRP A 380 5.70 17.52 13.03
N ALA A 381 6.30 17.37 11.85
CA ALA A 381 5.90 16.43 10.82
C ALA A 381 6.92 15.30 10.72
N PHE A 382 6.49 14.05 10.87
CA PHE A 382 7.36 12.86 10.85
C PHE A 382 7.11 12.01 9.61
N ALA A 383 8.16 11.41 9.07
CA ALA A 383 8.06 10.43 7.98
C ALA A 383 9.24 9.44 8.03
N VAL A 384 9.30 8.54 7.05
CA VAL A 384 10.45 7.69 6.81
C VAL A 384 11.02 7.97 5.43
N LEU A 385 12.28 8.38 5.39
CA LEU A 385 13.04 8.56 4.15
C LEU A 385 14.26 7.64 4.18
N SER A 386 14.42 6.83 3.14
CA SER A 386 15.57 5.94 2.93
C SER A 386 15.89 5.04 4.13
N GLY A 387 14.85 4.45 4.73
CA GLY A 387 14.98 3.52 5.85
C GLY A 387 15.32 4.17 7.20
N ARG A 388 15.12 5.48 7.35
CA ARG A 388 15.36 6.24 8.59
C ARG A 388 14.16 7.12 8.92
N ILE A 389 13.88 7.35 10.20
CA ILE A 389 12.93 8.37 10.62
C ILE A 389 13.50 9.74 10.26
N VAL A 390 12.66 10.59 9.66
CA VAL A 390 12.92 12.02 9.50
C VAL A 390 11.84 12.83 10.20
N PHE A 391 12.20 14.04 10.62
CA PHE A 391 11.22 15.05 10.98
C PHE A 391 11.50 16.39 10.28
N TRP A 392 10.44 17.17 10.12
CA TRP A 392 10.51 18.62 9.89
C TRP A 392 9.85 19.31 11.08
N HIS A 393 10.46 20.40 11.56
CA HIS A 393 9.92 21.24 12.62
C HIS A 393 9.74 22.67 12.10
N ARG A 394 8.53 23.22 12.23
CA ARG A 394 8.26 24.65 12.12
C ARG A 394 8.01 25.20 13.54
N PRO A 395 8.84 26.14 14.04
CA PRO A 395 8.60 26.77 15.32
C PRO A 395 7.37 27.69 15.28
N ALA A 396 6.87 28.08 16.45
CA ALA A 396 5.92 29.17 16.59
C ALA A 396 6.42 30.46 15.91
N GLY A 397 5.49 31.26 15.36
CA GLY A 397 5.78 32.63 14.97
C GLY A 397 5.62 33.55 16.18
N GLY A 398 6.61 34.38 16.50
CA GLY A 398 6.61 35.23 17.70
C GLY A 398 5.48 36.28 17.73
N THR A 399 4.81 36.50 16.60
CA THR A 399 3.64 37.38 16.41
C THR A 399 2.30 36.64 16.44
N GLY A 400 2.31 35.30 16.53
CA GLY A 400 1.13 34.44 16.35
C GLY A 400 0.74 34.18 14.89
N LEU A 401 1.35 34.84 13.90
CA LEU A 401 0.99 34.67 12.49
C LEU A 401 1.63 33.42 11.86
N LEU A 402 0.82 32.63 11.15
CA LEU A 402 1.25 31.38 10.52
C LEU A 402 2.26 31.58 9.37
N SER A 403 2.32 32.79 8.80
CA SER A 403 3.19 33.18 7.69
C SER A 403 4.68 33.32 8.03
N GLU A 404 5.04 33.55 9.30
CA GLU A 404 6.41 33.94 9.66
C GLU A 404 7.33 32.76 10.02
N GLY A 405 6.78 31.70 10.61
CA GLY A 405 7.54 30.49 10.97
C GLY A 405 7.93 29.65 9.74
N GLN A 406 9.22 29.64 9.40
CA GLN A 406 9.79 28.75 8.37
C GLN A 406 10.02 27.33 8.92
N TRP A 407 9.74 26.28 8.13
CA TRP A 407 10.11 24.91 8.51
C TRP A 407 11.62 24.70 8.41
N ARG A 408 12.13 23.79 9.25
CA ARG A 408 13.49 23.25 9.25
C ARG A 408 13.44 21.74 9.04
N GLY A 409 14.38 21.18 8.28
CA GLY A 409 14.49 19.73 8.01
C GLY A 409 14.71 19.40 6.51
N PRO A 410 14.64 18.12 6.12
CA PRO A 410 14.43 16.94 6.97
C PRO A 410 15.62 16.67 7.89
N THR A 411 15.38 16.55 9.19
CA THR A 411 16.37 16.10 10.17
C THR A 411 16.28 14.58 10.30
N PHE A 412 17.38 13.86 10.07
CA PHE A 412 17.42 12.39 10.09
C PHE A 412 17.80 11.85 11.47
N LEU A 413 16.90 11.08 12.09
CA LEU A 413 17.14 10.48 13.42
C LEU A 413 18.11 9.28 13.37
N PRO A 414 18.76 8.92 14.49
CA PRO A 414 19.54 7.68 14.60
C PRO A 414 18.71 6.43 14.30
N GLY A 415 19.40 5.36 13.88
CA GLY A 415 18.76 4.11 13.44
C GLY A 415 18.56 4.03 11.92
N ILE A 416 18.50 2.79 11.42
CA ILE A 416 18.34 2.42 10.01
C ILE A 416 17.42 1.20 9.89
N GLY A 417 16.93 0.89 8.69
CA GLY A 417 16.00 -0.22 8.45
C GLY A 417 14.57 0.05 8.92
N ILE A 418 14.24 1.30 9.25
CA ILE A 418 12.90 1.71 9.68
C ILE A 418 11.94 1.60 8.48
N ASP A 419 10.79 0.98 8.70
CA ASP A 419 9.74 0.83 7.69
C ASP A 419 8.76 2.02 7.71
N ALA A 420 8.10 2.28 6.57
CA ALA A 420 7.02 3.26 6.50
C ALA A 420 5.87 2.87 7.46
N GLY A 421 5.20 3.88 8.05
CA GLY A 421 4.12 3.67 9.03
C GLY A 421 4.35 4.26 10.42
N VAL A 422 5.40 5.07 10.61
CA VAL A 422 5.76 5.66 11.92
C VAL A 422 4.64 6.51 12.53
N ARG A 423 4.42 6.33 13.83
CA ARG A 423 3.37 6.99 14.62
C ARG A 423 4.01 7.84 15.73
N PRO A 424 4.08 9.17 15.58
CA PRO A 424 4.44 10.07 16.67
C PRO A 424 3.28 10.21 17.66
N ILE A 425 3.62 10.41 18.94
CA ILE A 425 2.67 10.71 20.02
C ILE A 425 3.34 11.62 21.06
N THR A 426 2.68 12.70 21.42
CA THR A 426 3.13 13.61 22.49
C THR A 426 2.87 12.97 23.86
N LEU A 427 3.91 12.96 24.70
CA LEU A 427 3.88 12.47 26.08
C LEU A 427 3.33 13.55 27.04
N PRO A 428 2.94 13.20 28.29
CA PRO A 428 2.41 14.18 29.25
C PRO A 428 3.40 15.30 29.61
N ASP A 429 4.71 15.04 29.53
CA ASP A 429 5.78 16.04 29.70
C ASP A 429 5.96 16.98 28.49
N GLY A 430 5.25 16.74 27.39
CA GLY A 430 5.32 17.53 26.16
C GLY A 430 6.34 17.05 25.12
N ARG A 431 7.17 16.05 25.44
CA ARG A 431 8.12 15.46 24.47
C ARG A 431 7.40 14.51 23.51
N ILE A 432 7.95 14.33 22.31
CA ILE A 432 7.39 13.43 21.31
C ILE A 432 8.11 12.07 21.35
N ALA A 433 7.33 10.99 21.51
CA ALA A 433 7.78 9.64 21.21
C ALA A 433 7.38 9.28 19.78
N VAL A 434 8.29 8.67 19.00
CA VAL A 434 8.01 8.19 17.64
C VAL A 434 8.17 6.68 17.59
N LEU A 435 7.05 5.98 17.35
CA LEU A 435 6.98 4.52 17.33
C LEU A 435 6.85 4.00 15.89
N GLY A 436 7.24 2.75 15.65
CA GLY A 436 7.12 2.12 14.34
C GLY A 436 7.62 0.68 14.31
N THR A 437 7.91 0.17 13.12
CA THR A 437 8.64 -1.09 12.95
C THR A 437 9.98 -0.87 12.24
N ARG A 438 10.93 -1.76 12.52
CA ARG A 438 12.26 -1.81 11.90
C ARG A 438 12.50 -3.22 11.37
N THR A 439 12.90 -3.33 10.11
CA THR A 439 13.38 -4.59 9.53
C THR A 439 14.91 -4.67 9.67
N LEU A 440 15.39 -5.75 10.27
CA LEU A 440 16.80 -6.09 10.37
C LEU A 440 17.07 -7.28 9.44
N THR A 441 17.88 -7.10 8.40
CA THR A 441 18.14 -8.12 7.36
C THR A 441 19.40 -8.94 7.59
N GLY A 442 20.31 -8.47 8.45
CA GLY A 442 21.56 -9.13 8.87
C GLY A 442 22.51 -9.52 7.72
N LYS A 443 23.38 -10.51 8.01
CA LYS A 443 24.29 -11.14 7.03
C LYS A 443 23.69 -12.44 6.52
N GLN A 444 23.35 -13.34 7.43
CA GLN A 444 22.79 -14.66 7.13
C GLN A 444 21.27 -14.60 6.91
N PRO A 445 20.65 -15.63 6.30
CA PRO A 445 19.22 -15.60 5.97
C PRO A 445 18.33 -15.59 7.23
N GLY A 446 18.73 -16.37 8.24
CA GLY A 446 18.06 -16.45 9.55
C GLY A 446 18.30 -15.26 10.49
N ASP A 447 19.16 -14.29 10.11
CA ASP A 447 19.27 -13.03 10.85
C ASP A 447 18.04 -12.12 10.62
N TYR A 448 17.28 -12.38 9.55
CA TYR A 448 16.12 -11.59 9.15
C TYR A 448 15.06 -11.57 10.24
N ARG A 449 14.61 -10.39 10.63
CA ARG A 449 13.48 -10.18 11.54
C ARG A 449 12.90 -8.78 11.40
N ARG A 450 11.60 -8.62 11.64
CA ARG A 450 11.04 -7.33 12.07
C ARG A 450 11.15 -7.18 13.58
N GLU A 451 11.12 -5.94 14.04
CA GLU A 451 10.88 -5.59 15.43
C GLU A 451 10.03 -4.32 15.51
N VAL A 452 9.25 -4.22 16.58
CA VAL A 452 8.59 -2.98 17.01
C VAL A 452 9.58 -2.18 17.82
N GLY A 453 9.52 -0.86 17.75
CA GLY A 453 10.36 -0.03 18.60
C GLY A 453 9.95 1.44 18.58
N PHE A 454 10.75 2.24 19.27
CA PHE A 454 10.50 3.66 19.46
C PHE A 454 11.79 4.47 19.65
N THR A 455 11.69 5.77 19.44
CA THR A 455 12.62 6.78 19.95
C THR A 455 11.82 7.87 20.67
N VAL A 456 12.45 8.61 21.57
CA VAL A 456 11.85 9.74 22.30
C VAL A 456 12.75 10.94 22.15
N GLN A 457 12.16 12.12 22.04
CA GLN A 457 12.85 13.41 22.20
C GLN A 457 13.64 13.42 23.52
N ARG A 458 14.84 14.01 23.57
CA ARG A 458 15.61 14.08 24.83
C ARG A 458 14.94 15.07 25.77
N GLU A 459 14.97 16.33 25.36
CA GLU A 459 14.21 17.44 25.94
C GLU A 459 13.05 17.80 25.00
N SER A 460 12.46 18.99 25.14
CA SER A 460 11.63 19.61 24.09
C SER A 460 12.45 20.15 22.89
N ASP A 461 13.75 19.85 22.85
CA ASP A 461 14.70 20.29 21.83
C ASP A 461 14.60 19.49 20.52
N HIS A 462 15.51 19.73 19.57
CA HIS A 462 15.50 19.04 18.28
C HIS A 462 16.12 17.63 18.32
N SER A 463 16.57 17.14 19.48
CA SER A 463 17.34 15.90 19.62
C SER A 463 16.47 14.72 20.08
N PHE A 464 16.88 13.52 19.67
CA PHE A 464 16.19 12.27 19.98
C PHE A 464 17.17 11.21 20.50
N GLU A 465 16.64 10.30 21.30
CA GLU A 465 17.35 9.12 21.77
C GLU A 465 17.60 8.09 20.64
N PRO A 466 18.54 7.15 20.83
CA PRO A 466 18.64 5.97 19.98
C PRO A 466 17.32 5.19 19.87
N TRP A 467 17.20 4.35 18.84
CA TRP A 467 16.06 3.47 18.67
C TRP A 467 16.08 2.33 19.71
N HIS A 468 15.02 2.26 20.50
CA HIS A 468 14.76 1.24 21.52
C HIS A 468 13.84 0.16 20.96
N SER A 469 14.28 -1.10 20.98
CA SER A 469 13.50 -2.25 20.52
C SER A 469 12.54 -2.75 21.60
N LEU A 470 11.31 -3.08 21.18
CA LEU A 470 10.32 -3.81 21.96
C LEU A 470 10.19 -5.28 21.51
N GLY A 471 11.03 -5.71 20.55
CA GLY A 471 10.94 -7.02 19.92
C GLY A 471 9.61 -7.22 19.20
N THR A 472 9.07 -8.44 19.29
CA THR A 472 7.83 -8.90 18.66
C THR A 472 7.12 -9.91 19.57
N PRO A 473 5.82 -10.19 19.36
CA PRO A 473 5.17 -11.37 19.94
C PRO A 473 5.75 -12.69 19.41
N GLU A 474 6.20 -12.74 18.16
CA GLU A 474 6.97 -13.85 17.58
C GLU A 474 8.40 -13.92 18.16
N SER A 475 8.94 -15.13 18.26
CA SER A 475 10.32 -15.38 18.71
C SER A 475 11.37 -15.40 17.58
N CYS A 476 10.96 -15.73 16.34
CA CYS A 476 11.81 -15.69 15.15
C CYS A 476 10.97 -15.58 13.87
N ASP A 477 11.57 -15.10 12.77
CA ASP A 477 10.88 -14.87 11.50
C ASP A 477 10.17 -16.12 10.94
N HIS A 478 10.71 -17.33 11.10
CA HIS A 478 10.06 -18.53 10.55
C HIS A 478 8.68 -18.81 11.18
N ALA A 479 8.43 -18.32 12.42
CA ALA A 479 7.19 -18.54 13.15
C ALA A 479 5.95 -17.99 12.43
N GLY A 480 6.04 -16.77 11.89
CA GLY A 480 4.94 -16.07 11.20
C GLY A 480 5.34 -15.31 9.93
N THR A 481 6.56 -15.49 9.43
CA THR A 481 7.20 -14.66 8.39
C THR A 481 7.27 -13.17 8.74
N SER A 482 7.40 -12.88 10.05
CA SER A 482 7.43 -11.53 10.64
C SER A 482 6.20 -10.67 10.33
N ASP A 483 5.03 -11.26 10.02
CA ASP A 483 3.87 -10.46 9.61
C ASP A 483 3.16 -9.78 10.79
N ILE A 484 3.70 -8.61 11.16
CA ILE A 484 3.15 -7.70 12.15
C ILE A 484 2.70 -6.38 11.50
N SER A 485 1.65 -5.76 12.06
CA SER A 485 1.23 -4.40 11.68
C SER A 485 2.20 -3.32 12.15
N ALA A 486 1.99 -2.07 11.72
CA ALA A 486 2.52 -0.93 12.47
C ALA A 486 1.83 -0.85 13.86
N PRO A 487 2.52 -0.28 14.87
CA PRO A 487 1.94 -0.12 16.20
C PRO A 487 0.90 1.01 16.26
N ALA A 488 -0.18 0.77 17.00
CA ALA A 488 -1.06 1.82 17.53
C ALA A 488 -0.77 2.02 19.02
N VAL A 489 -0.96 3.23 19.55
CA VAL A 489 -0.39 3.61 20.86
C VAL A 489 -1.37 4.46 21.66
N SER A 490 -1.53 4.15 22.94
CA SER A 490 -2.09 5.07 23.94
C SER A 490 -1.01 5.49 24.94
N VAL A 491 -1.10 6.72 25.42
CA VAL A 491 -0.35 7.21 26.58
C VAL A 491 -1.35 7.83 27.55
N ASP A 492 -1.36 7.35 28.78
CA ASP A 492 -2.19 7.83 29.88
C ASP A 492 -1.46 8.93 30.68
N ALA A 493 -2.18 9.65 31.56
CA ALA A 493 -1.65 10.83 32.25
C ALA A 493 -0.57 10.53 33.31
N ASP A 494 -0.51 9.28 33.79
CA ASP A 494 0.51 8.71 34.67
C ASP A 494 1.79 8.27 33.91
N HIS A 495 1.92 8.66 32.64
CA HIS A 495 2.96 8.22 31.69
C HIS A 495 2.94 6.72 31.35
N THR A 496 1.90 5.97 31.75
CA THR A 496 1.70 4.59 31.27
C THR A 496 1.46 4.61 29.76
N MET A 497 2.25 3.83 29.01
CA MET A 497 2.16 3.73 27.55
C MET A 497 1.77 2.32 27.15
N THR A 498 0.72 2.14 26.37
CA THR A 498 0.35 0.83 25.81
C THR A 498 0.51 0.85 24.30
N VAL A 499 1.32 -0.09 23.81
CA VAL A 499 1.56 -0.35 22.39
C VAL A 499 0.71 -1.55 21.98
N PHE A 500 -0.12 -1.38 20.95
CA PHE A 500 -1.01 -2.39 20.38
C PHE A 500 -0.59 -2.71 18.94
N LEU A 501 -0.65 -3.97 18.54
CA LEU A 501 -0.42 -4.39 17.14
C LEU A 501 -1.13 -5.69 16.81
N ARG A 502 -1.37 -5.91 15.52
CA ARG A 502 -1.78 -7.21 14.99
C ARG A 502 -0.55 -8.10 14.83
N ASP A 503 -0.61 -9.33 15.34
CA ASP A 503 0.43 -10.36 15.16
C ASP A 503 0.21 -11.22 13.89
N SER A 504 1.14 -12.14 13.64
CA SER A 504 1.11 -13.07 12.52
C SER A 504 0.07 -14.20 12.65
N ARG A 505 -0.75 -14.19 13.71
CA ARG A 505 -1.92 -15.05 13.89
C ARG A 505 -3.23 -14.27 13.67
N HIS A 506 -3.11 -13.05 13.13
CA HIS A 506 -4.23 -12.14 12.90
C HIS A 506 -5.03 -11.83 14.17
N GLN A 507 -4.34 -11.73 15.32
CA GLN A 507 -4.91 -11.37 16.61
C GLN A 507 -4.37 -10.02 17.09
N LEU A 508 -5.13 -9.30 17.93
CA LEU A 508 -4.61 -8.11 18.59
C LEU A 508 -3.70 -8.53 19.76
N THR A 509 -2.53 -7.91 19.86
CA THR A 509 -1.59 -8.04 20.97
C THR A 509 -1.25 -6.67 21.55
N ALA A 510 -0.84 -6.66 22.82
CA ALA A 510 -0.43 -5.44 23.51
C ALA A 510 0.81 -5.64 24.38
N ARG A 511 1.56 -4.56 24.58
CA ARG A 511 2.67 -4.44 25.53
C ARG A 511 2.59 -3.09 26.23
N THR A 512 2.72 -3.06 27.55
CA THR A 512 2.59 -1.83 28.34
C THR A 512 3.91 -1.46 29.01
N ARG A 513 4.29 -0.18 28.92
CA ARG A 513 5.27 0.46 29.79
C ARG A 513 4.53 1.02 30.99
N LEU A 514 4.87 0.53 32.18
CA LEU A 514 4.32 1.02 33.45
C LEU A 514 4.93 2.39 33.78
N ALA A 515 4.29 3.17 34.66
CA ALA A 515 4.80 4.47 35.12
C ALA A 515 6.27 4.42 35.63
N GLY A 516 6.66 3.33 36.30
CA GLY A 516 8.05 3.05 36.71
C GLY A 516 9.02 2.71 35.56
N GLY A 517 8.63 2.92 34.31
CA GLY A 517 9.47 2.81 33.11
C GLY A 517 9.69 1.39 32.56
N SER A 518 9.36 0.36 33.32
CA SER A 518 9.49 -1.06 32.95
C SER A 518 8.39 -1.51 31.97
N TRP A 519 8.71 -2.49 31.11
CA TRP A 519 7.79 -3.04 30.11
C TRP A 519 7.29 -4.43 30.49
N THR A 520 5.98 -4.66 30.41
CA THR A 520 5.38 -6.01 30.50
C THR A 520 5.89 -6.93 29.38
N PRO A 521 5.64 -8.25 29.43
CA PRO A 521 5.64 -9.09 28.23
C PRO A 521 4.59 -8.64 27.21
N TRP A 522 4.70 -9.12 25.97
CA TRP A 522 3.59 -9.09 25.01
C TRP A 522 2.45 -10.00 25.51
N ARG A 523 1.20 -9.56 25.38
CA ARG A 523 -0.01 -10.32 25.73
C ARG A 523 -1.00 -10.29 24.57
N HIS A 524 -1.59 -11.44 24.23
CA HIS A 524 -2.70 -11.50 23.28
C HIS A 524 -3.99 -10.95 23.92
N LEU A 525 -4.75 -10.16 23.18
CA LEU A 525 -6.07 -9.63 23.53
C LEU A 525 -7.20 -10.32 22.72
N GLY A 526 -6.87 -11.36 21.95
CA GLY A 526 -7.81 -12.09 21.11
C GLY A 526 -8.14 -11.36 19.80
N GLY A 527 -9.32 -11.67 19.25
CA GLY A 527 -9.67 -11.34 17.87
C GLY A 527 -9.25 -12.44 16.90
N GLU A 528 -9.88 -12.44 15.73
CA GLU A 528 -9.68 -13.37 14.62
C GLU A 528 -9.78 -12.58 13.32
N GLU A 529 -9.06 -13.00 12.27
CA GLU A 529 -8.98 -12.32 10.96
C GLU A 529 -8.69 -10.80 11.04
N VAL A 530 -7.96 -10.34 12.07
CA VAL A 530 -7.55 -8.94 12.16
C VAL A 530 -6.59 -8.62 11.02
N HIS A 531 -6.79 -7.50 10.32
CA HIS A 531 -6.01 -7.07 9.16
C HIS A 531 -5.69 -5.57 9.19
N GLY A 532 -4.56 -5.21 8.57
CA GLY A 532 -4.05 -3.84 8.54
C GLY A 532 -3.45 -3.40 9.89
N ASP A 533 -3.36 -2.08 10.07
CA ASP A 533 -2.93 -1.45 11.32
C ASP A 533 -4.13 -1.22 12.25
N PRO A 534 -4.04 -1.53 13.55
CA PRO A 534 -5.02 -1.05 14.52
C PRO A 534 -4.96 0.49 14.64
N VAL A 535 -5.99 1.07 15.26
CA VAL A 535 -6.06 2.50 15.57
C VAL A 535 -6.56 2.73 16.99
N VAL A 536 -6.05 3.78 17.64
CA VAL A 536 -6.43 4.16 19.01
C VAL A 536 -7.21 5.46 19.00
N GLY A 537 -8.21 5.56 19.87
CA GLY A 537 -8.92 6.79 20.22
C GLY A 537 -9.24 6.85 21.71
N ARG A 538 -9.61 8.04 22.21
CA ARG A 538 -10.03 8.26 23.60
C ARG A 538 -11.25 9.17 23.64
N ASP A 539 -12.24 8.85 24.48
CA ASP A 539 -13.46 9.65 24.63
C ASP A 539 -13.32 10.76 25.70
N SER A 540 -14.42 11.46 26.02
CA SER A 540 -14.43 12.50 27.08
C SER A 540 -14.38 11.97 28.50
N MET A 541 -14.61 10.68 28.73
CA MET A 541 -14.51 10.01 30.03
C MET A 541 -13.11 9.43 30.27
N GLY A 542 -12.21 9.55 29.30
CA GLY A 542 -10.85 9.01 29.36
C GLY A 542 -10.73 7.56 28.87
N ARG A 543 -11.86 6.92 28.51
CA ARG A 543 -11.86 5.52 28.06
C ARG A 543 -11.14 5.41 26.72
N THR A 544 -10.25 4.43 26.62
CA THR A 544 -9.40 4.22 25.46
C THR A 544 -9.97 3.10 24.61
N TYR A 545 -10.17 3.36 23.32
CA TYR A 545 -10.72 2.43 22.35
C TYR A 545 -9.60 2.03 21.39
N VAL A 546 -9.42 0.73 21.17
CA VAL A 546 -8.59 0.18 20.10
C VAL A 546 -9.52 -0.44 19.07
N LEU A 547 -9.42 -0.03 17.81
CA LEU A 547 -10.18 -0.62 16.71
C LEU A 547 -9.23 -1.33 15.74
N ALA A 548 -9.67 -2.45 15.17
CA ALA A 548 -8.96 -3.12 14.08
C ALA A 548 -9.94 -3.75 13.08
N SER A 549 -9.60 -3.73 11.80
CA SER A 549 -10.43 -4.24 10.71
C SER A 549 -10.35 -5.75 10.54
N THR A 550 -11.39 -6.36 10.00
CA THR A 550 -11.38 -7.74 9.47
C THR A 550 -12.00 -7.75 8.05
N PRO A 551 -11.99 -8.88 7.30
CA PRO A 551 -12.73 -9.00 6.05
C PRO A 551 -14.25 -8.81 6.17
N HIS A 552 -14.78 -8.80 7.41
CA HIS A 552 -16.20 -8.94 7.70
C HIS A 552 -16.80 -7.78 8.52
N SER A 553 -16.02 -7.12 9.38
CA SER A 553 -16.46 -5.95 10.16
C SER A 553 -15.25 -5.17 10.69
N VAL A 554 -15.44 -4.37 11.73
CA VAL A 554 -14.40 -3.80 12.58
C VAL A 554 -14.62 -4.31 14.01
N LEU A 555 -13.55 -4.77 14.67
CA LEU A 555 -13.55 -5.18 16.07
C LEU A 555 -13.07 -4.01 16.95
N ALA A 556 -13.59 -3.95 18.17
CA ALA A 556 -13.18 -3.00 19.20
C ALA A 556 -12.66 -3.70 20.46
N TRP A 557 -11.74 -3.04 21.16
CA TRP A 557 -11.36 -3.33 22.53
C TRP A 557 -11.43 -2.03 23.32
N VAL A 558 -12.00 -2.07 24.52
CA VAL A 558 -12.21 -0.88 25.37
C VAL A 558 -11.42 -1.03 26.66
N ARG A 559 -10.75 0.04 27.07
CA ARG A 559 -10.13 0.20 28.38
C ARG A 559 -10.76 1.38 29.10
N ASP A 560 -11.52 1.08 30.15
CA ASP A 560 -12.36 2.08 30.83
C ASP A 560 -11.57 3.03 31.75
N GLN A 561 -10.40 2.62 32.24
CA GLN A 561 -9.56 3.38 33.16
C GLN A 561 -8.07 3.27 32.77
N PRO A 562 -7.23 4.28 33.05
CA PRO A 562 -5.78 4.17 32.94
C PRO A 562 -5.21 2.92 33.65
N GLY A 563 -4.11 2.38 33.12
CA GLY A 563 -3.40 1.23 33.72
C GLY A 563 -4.10 -0.14 33.64
N THR A 564 -5.41 -0.22 33.40
CA THR A 564 -6.11 -1.51 33.29
C THR A 564 -5.89 -2.21 31.93
N SER A 565 -6.26 -3.50 31.83
CA SER A 565 -6.24 -4.23 30.55
C SER A 565 -7.47 -3.89 29.72
N ALA A 566 -7.32 -3.71 28.40
CA ALA A 566 -8.45 -3.54 27.50
C ALA A 566 -9.26 -4.84 27.38
N HIS A 567 -10.58 -4.76 27.45
CA HIS A 567 -11.51 -5.87 27.29
C HIS A 567 -12.05 -5.95 25.85
N GLY A 568 -12.28 -7.16 25.35
CA GLY A 568 -12.72 -7.43 23.97
C GLY A 568 -12.34 -8.85 23.52
N PRO A 569 -12.45 -9.18 22.22
CA PRO A 569 -13.00 -8.33 21.16
C PRO A 569 -14.51 -8.07 21.32
N LEU A 570 -14.93 -6.88 20.91
CA LEU A 570 -16.33 -6.44 20.83
C LEU A 570 -16.69 -6.19 19.36
N PRO A 571 -17.80 -6.73 18.82
CA PRO A 571 -18.30 -6.37 17.50
C PRO A 571 -18.77 -4.91 17.50
N THR A 572 -18.33 -4.12 16.52
CA THR A 572 -18.79 -2.71 16.38
C THR A 572 -20.06 -2.56 15.55
N GLY A 573 -20.55 -3.63 14.91
CA GLY A 573 -21.61 -3.54 13.90
C GLY A 573 -21.23 -2.77 12.63
N LEU A 574 -20.01 -2.24 12.51
CA LEU A 574 -19.60 -1.49 11.33
C LEU A 574 -19.52 -2.40 10.09
N PRO A 575 -19.88 -1.89 8.89
CA PRO A 575 -19.76 -2.64 7.65
C PRO A 575 -18.29 -2.98 7.37
N PRO A 576 -18.01 -4.11 6.68
CA PRO A 576 -16.64 -4.54 6.39
C PRO A 576 -15.84 -3.45 5.68
N THR A 577 -14.61 -3.21 6.15
CA THR A 577 -13.61 -2.42 5.43
C THR A 577 -12.21 -2.78 5.92
N THR A 578 -11.33 -3.14 5.00
CA THR A 578 -9.91 -3.46 5.23
C THR A 578 -8.98 -2.33 4.82
N LEU A 579 -9.54 -1.15 4.53
CA LEU A 579 -8.79 0.09 4.35
C LEU A 579 -8.58 0.79 5.70
N PRO A 580 -7.47 1.55 5.87
CA PRO A 580 -7.14 2.16 7.14
C PRO A 580 -8.23 3.07 7.72
N LEU A 581 -8.51 2.85 9.00
CA LEU A 581 -9.43 3.65 9.80
C LEU A 581 -8.77 4.97 10.23
N THR A 582 -9.57 5.95 10.66
CA THR A 582 -9.10 7.13 11.38
C THR A 582 -10.10 7.47 12.48
N VAL A 583 -9.61 7.70 13.70
CA VAL A 583 -10.45 7.90 14.89
C VAL A 583 -10.23 9.28 15.48
N ARG A 584 -11.32 9.90 15.98
CA ARG A 584 -11.33 11.15 16.75
C ARG A 584 -12.28 11.02 17.95
N ARG A 585 -12.12 11.89 18.95
CA ARG A 585 -13.01 11.99 20.12
C ARG A 585 -14.36 12.59 19.72
N ASP A 586 -15.48 12.02 20.18
CA ASP A 586 -16.84 12.52 19.90
C ASP A 586 -17.74 12.33 21.14
N GLY A 587 -17.70 13.32 22.04
CA GLY A 587 -18.38 13.27 23.34
C GLY A 587 -17.90 12.12 24.22
N ASP A 588 -18.85 11.41 24.80
CA ASP A 588 -18.71 10.18 25.59
C ASP A 588 -18.28 8.94 24.76
N GLY A 589 -17.93 9.12 23.49
CA GLY A 589 -17.42 8.07 22.63
C GLY A 589 -16.35 8.55 21.66
N ILE A 590 -16.14 7.74 20.64
CA ILE A 590 -15.24 8.04 19.53
C ILE A 590 -16.02 8.09 18.22
N ARG A 591 -15.50 8.83 17.25
CA ARG A 591 -15.95 8.84 15.87
C ARG A 591 -14.91 8.21 14.97
N VAL A 592 -15.36 7.24 14.18
CA VAL A 592 -14.56 6.56 13.17
C VAL A 592 -14.83 7.21 11.82
N TYR A 593 -13.78 7.34 11.01
CA TYR A 593 -13.82 7.72 9.60
C TYR A 593 -13.12 6.62 8.80
N PHE A 594 -13.75 6.17 7.72
CA PHE A 594 -13.28 5.04 6.93
C PHE A 594 -13.76 5.13 5.49
N ARG A 595 -13.21 4.28 4.61
CA ARG A 595 -13.62 4.17 3.21
C ARG A 595 -14.69 3.10 3.04
N LYS A 596 -15.74 3.40 2.27
CA LYS A 596 -16.70 2.41 1.78
C LYS A 596 -16.05 1.56 0.67
N PRO A 597 -16.01 0.22 0.80
CA PRO A 597 -15.61 -0.66 -0.30
C PRO A 597 -16.38 -0.39 -1.60
N ARG A 598 -15.75 -0.71 -2.73
CA ARG A 598 -16.28 -0.60 -4.10
C ARG A 598 -16.83 0.78 -4.48
N SER A 599 -16.27 1.84 -3.90
CA SER A 599 -16.69 3.23 -4.17
C SER A 599 -15.74 4.34 -3.68
N GLY A 600 -14.91 4.07 -2.67
CA GLY A 600 -13.98 5.07 -2.11
C GLY A 600 -14.63 6.27 -1.41
N ASN A 601 -15.96 6.26 -1.22
CA ASN A 601 -16.66 7.25 -0.41
C ASN A 601 -16.14 7.22 1.04
N VAL A 602 -16.03 8.40 1.65
CA VAL A 602 -15.78 8.53 3.08
C VAL A 602 -17.07 8.27 3.84
N ARG A 603 -16.99 7.41 4.85
CA ARG A 603 -18.06 7.12 5.80
C ARG A 603 -17.63 7.49 7.21
N THR A 604 -18.61 7.76 8.06
CA THR A 604 -18.37 7.98 9.49
C THR A 604 -19.47 7.42 10.35
N ALA A 605 -19.09 7.00 11.55
CA ALA A 605 -19.96 6.44 12.58
C ALA A 605 -19.44 6.85 13.96
N ARG A 606 -20.32 6.94 14.96
CA ARG A 606 -19.95 7.13 16.37
C ARG A 606 -20.08 5.78 17.09
N LEU A 607 -19.13 5.48 17.96
CA LEU A 607 -19.14 4.32 18.84
C LEU A 607 -18.97 4.80 20.28
N ARG A 608 -19.77 4.30 21.22
CA ARG A 608 -19.59 4.50 22.66
C ARG A 608 -19.47 3.13 23.32
N ALA A 609 -18.71 3.00 24.40
CA ALA A 609 -18.54 1.72 25.09
C ALA A 609 -19.87 1.08 25.53
N ALA A 610 -20.88 1.90 25.89
CA ALA A 610 -22.22 1.43 26.26
C ALA A 610 -23.02 0.81 25.08
N ASP A 611 -22.65 1.08 23.83
CA ASP A 611 -23.27 0.49 22.63
C ASP A 611 -22.60 -0.83 22.21
N LEU A 612 -21.45 -1.18 22.80
CA LEU A 612 -20.59 -2.29 22.39
C LEU A 612 -20.82 -3.54 23.26
N VAL A 613 -21.77 -4.37 22.86
CA VAL A 613 -22.08 -5.64 23.54
C VAL A 613 -21.02 -6.71 23.21
N SER A 614 -20.67 -7.57 24.17
CA SER A 614 -19.68 -8.63 23.97
C SER A 614 -20.13 -9.68 22.95
N ALA A 615 -19.23 -10.14 22.08
CA ALA A 615 -19.50 -11.23 21.14
C ALA A 615 -20.04 -12.50 21.83
N ARG A 616 -19.71 -12.73 23.11
CA ARG A 616 -20.13 -13.92 23.87
C ARG A 616 -21.61 -13.95 24.25
N SER A 617 -22.36 -12.86 24.13
CA SER A 617 -23.82 -12.87 24.35
C SER A 617 -24.64 -13.13 23.09
N HIS A 618 -24.00 -13.22 21.92
CA HIS A 618 -24.64 -13.65 20.68
C HIS A 618 -24.12 -15.05 20.32
N THR A 619 -24.99 -16.06 20.43
CA THR A 619 -24.69 -17.45 20.03
C THR A 619 -24.70 -17.67 18.50
N SER A 620 -24.88 -16.60 17.73
CA SER A 620 -24.97 -16.59 16.27
C SER A 620 -24.09 -15.52 15.65
N ARG A 621 -23.55 -15.83 14.47
CA ARG A 621 -22.95 -14.85 13.54
C ARG A 621 -24.03 -13.81 13.21
N TRP A 622 -23.73 -12.51 13.36
CA TRP A 622 -24.66 -11.41 13.01
C TRP A 622 -25.34 -11.69 11.66
N PRO A 623 -26.67 -11.88 11.62
CA PRO A 623 -27.36 -12.30 10.41
C PRO A 623 -27.44 -11.12 9.44
N SER A 624 -27.20 -11.38 8.15
CA SER A 624 -26.95 -10.34 7.12
C SER A 624 -28.16 -9.48 6.73
N ASN A 625 -29.26 -9.61 7.47
CA ASN A 625 -30.56 -8.98 7.28
C ASN A 625 -31.05 -8.22 8.53
N GLU A 626 -30.32 -8.25 9.65
CA GLU A 626 -30.58 -7.33 10.77
C GLU A 626 -29.90 -5.97 10.53
N SER A 627 -30.61 -4.89 10.86
CA SER A 627 -30.06 -3.53 10.81
C SER A 627 -28.94 -3.39 11.82
N SER A 628 -27.74 -2.99 11.37
CA SER A 628 -26.65 -2.66 12.29
C SER A 628 -27.10 -1.60 13.30
N PRO A 629 -26.80 -1.76 14.61
CA PRO A 629 -27.18 -0.79 15.64
C PRO A 629 -26.41 0.54 15.51
N VAL A 630 -25.38 0.62 14.65
CA VAL A 630 -24.55 1.81 14.47
C VAL A 630 -24.94 2.56 13.20
N GLU A 631 -25.40 3.80 13.37
CA GLU A 631 -25.70 4.71 12.26
C GLU A 631 -24.41 5.09 11.49
N VAL A 632 -24.39 4.81 10.18
CA VAL A 632 -23.24 5.10 9.29
C VAL A 632 -23.61 6.18 8.26
N ALA A 633 -23.10 7.39 8.47
CA ALA A 633 -23.26 8.50 7.52
C ALA A 633 -22.30 8.36 6.33
N ASP A 634 -22.80 8.58 5.11
CA ASP A 634 -22.05 8.50 3.85
C ASP A 634 -21.78 9.92 3.31
N LEU A 635 -20.56 10.42 3.54
CA LEU A 635 -20.17 11.82 3.31
C LEU A 635 -19.95 12.15 1.81
N GLY A 636 -20.10 11.17 0.92
CA GLY A 636 -19.46 11.21 -0.40
C GLY A 636 -17.94 11.04 -0.28
N GLY A 637 -17.21 11.34 -1.34
CA GLY A 637 -15.75 11.21 -1.35
C GLY A 637 -15.16 11.62 -2.69
N PRO A 638 -13.82 11.62 -2.81
CA PRO A 638 -13.09 11.76 -4.07
C PRO A 638 -12.81 10.38 -4.73
N GLN A 639 -13.65 9.39 -4.46
CA GLN A 639 -13.61 7.99 -4.94
C GLN A 639 -12.31 7.17 -4.66
N GLY A 640 -11.31 7.76 -4.00
CA GLY A 640 -10.04 7.09 -3.69
C GLY A 640 -10.08 6.09 -2.52
N TYR A 641 -8.92 5.46 -2.31
CA TYR A 641 -8.64 4.46 -1.28
C TYR A 641 -7.69 5.04 -0.20
N GLY A 642 -7.22 4.20 0.72
CA GLY A 642 -6.30 4.59 1.80
C GLY A 642 -6.95 5.49 2.88
N PRO A 643 -6.13 5.96 3.85
CA PRO A 643 -6.59 6.72 5.01
C PRO A 643 -7.29 8.05 4.66
N VAL A 644 -8.09 8.56 5.60
CA VAL A 644 -8.80 9.84 5.50
C VAL A 644 -8.42 10.69 6.70
N SER A 645 -7.62 11.74 6.51
CA SER A 645 -7.32 12.67 7.60
C SER A 645 -8.52 13.56 7.86
N VAL A 646 -8.89 13.71 9.13
CA VAL A 646 -9.99 14.57 9.57
C VAL A 646 -9.56 15.33 10.81
N ASN A 647 -9.74 16.64 10.85
CA ASN A 647 -9.55 17.45 12.07
C ASN A 647 -10.65 18.49 12.20
N ARG A 648 -10.98 18.84 13.44
CA ARG A 648 -11.99 19.85 13.78
C ARG A 648 -11.27 21.16 14.13
N THR A 649 -11.81 22.30 13.71
CA THR A 649 -11.36 23.64 14.12
C THR A 649 -12.09 24.10 15.38
N CYS A 650 -11.63 25.19 16.01
CA CYS A 650 -12.35 25.81 17.14
C CYS A 650 -13.75 26.31 16.74
N TRP A 651 -13.91 26.76 15.48
CA TRP A 651 -15.18 27.18 14.89
C TRP A 651 -16.20 26.05 14.71
N GLY A 652 -15.77 24.80 14.92
CA GLY A 652 -16.61 23.61 14.90
C GLY A 652 -16.61 22.86 13.56
N ASP A 653 -16.19 23.50 12.48
CA ASP A 653 -15.98 22.92 11.16
C ASP A 653 -14.97 21.76 11.18
N PHE A 654 -15.11 20.83 10.23
CA PHE A 654 -14.20 19.72 10.02
C PHE A 654 -13.48 19.87 8.67
N LEU A 655 -12.15 19.86 8.70
CA LEU A 655 -11.28 19.72 7.54
C LEU A 655 -11.02 18.23 7.28
N LEU A 656 -11.43 17.75 6.11
CA LEU A 656 -11.13 16.41 5.61
C LEU A 656 -10.10 16.48 4.48
N ALA A 657 -9.17 15.53 4.43
CA ALA A 657 -8.15 15.41 3.39
C ALA A 657 -7.86 13.93 3.11
N ALA A 658 -7.88 13.52 1.84
CA ALA A 658 -7.75 12.11 1.45
C ALA A 658 -7.23 11.94 0.01
N ARG A 659 -6.64 10.78 -0.30
CA ARG A 659 -6.27 10.38 -1.67
C ARG A 659 -7.52 10.23 -2.55
N SER A 660 -7.45 10.59 -3.82
CA SER A 660 -8.54 10.47 -4.79
C SER A 660 -8.43 9.19 -5.67
N ALA A 661 -9.44 8.94 -6.49
CA ALA A 661 -9.38 7.94 -7.57
C ALA A 661 -8.32 8.30 -8.64
N THR A 662 -7.98 9.58 -8.80
CA THR A 662 -6.86 10.07 -9.62
C THR A 662 -5.50 10.00 -8.92
N GLY A 663 -5.43 9.61 -7.64
CA GLY A 663 -4.20 9.47 -6.86
C GLY A 663 -3.68 10.77 -6.26
N ASP A 664 -4.32 11.91 -6.59
CA ASP A 664 -3.99 13.21 -6.02
C ASP A 664 -4.64 13.44 -4.65
N LEU A 665 -4.18 14.46 -3.92
CA LEU A 665 -4.89 14.87 -2.69
C LEU A 665 -6.19 15.60 -3.06
N ALA A 666 -7.30 15.17 -2.47
CA ALA A 666 -8.52 15.96 -2.41
C ALA A 666 -8.82 16.40 -0.97
N THR A 667 -9.33 17.63 -0.80
CA THR A 667 -9.76 18.19 0.49
C THR A 667 -11.24 18.57 0.47
N ALA A 668 -11.88 18.54 1.64
CA ALA A 668 -13.28 18.96 1.82
C ALA A 668 -13.49 19.60 3.19
N TRP A 669 -14.50 20.45 3.28
CA TRP A 669 -14.96 21.09 4.51
C TRP A 669 -16.37 20.62 4.87
N SER A 670 -16.64 20.40 6.15
CA SER A 670 -17.94 19.98 6.67
C SER A 670 -18.33 20.76 7.93
N PRO A 671 -19.54 21.37 8.00
CA PRO A 671 -20.00 22.13 9.17
C PRO A 671 -20.43 21.26 10.35
N SER A 672 -20.46 19.94 10.19
CA SER A 672 -20.68 18.98 11.27
C SER A 672 -20.01 17.64 10.97
N ALA A 673 -19.98 16.75 11.96
CA ALA A 673 -19.51 15.39 11.76
C ALA A 673 -20.46 14.52 10.92
N THR A 674 -21.74 14.87 10.87
CA THR A 674 -22.83 14.18 10.15
C THR A 674 -23.64 15.19 9.31
N PRO A 675 -23.07 15.72 8.21
CA PRO A 675 -23.72 16.73 7.39
C PRO A 675 -24.92 16.14 6.61
N LYS A 676 -26.04 16.88 6.57
CA LYS A 676 -27.26 16.49 5.81
C LYS A 676 -27.08 16.46 4.29
N ARG A 677 -25.92 16.89 3.77
CA ARG A 677 -25.56 16.89 2.34
C ARG A 677 -24.15 16.35 2.17
N ARG A 678 -23.90 15.66 1.05
CA ARG A 678 -22.55 15.17 0.69
C ARG A 678 -21.57 16.32 0.52
N LEU A 679 -20.30 16.06 0.84
CA LEU A 679 -19.24 17.05 0.81
C LEU A 679 -18.78 17.37 -0.61
N ARG A 680 -18.49 18.66 -0.87
CA ARG A 680 -17.83 19.11 -2.10
C ARG A 680 -16.32 19.00 -1.92
N TRP A 681 -15.72 18.01 -2.58
CA TRP A 681 -14.27 17.82 -2.59
C TRP A 681 -13.60 18.76 -3.60
N ARG A 682 -12.40 19.23 -3.28
CA ARG A 682 -11.50 20.01 -4.13
C ARG A 682 -10.24 19.20 -4.37
N HIS A 683 -9.92 18.92 -5.63
CA HIS A 683 -8.68 18.25 -6.04
C HIS A 683 -7.52 19.24 -6.05
N THR A 684 -6.30 18.71 -5.95
CA THR A 684 -5.07 19.51 -5.89
C THR A 684 -4.08 19.18 -7.01
N GLY A 685 -4.23 18.03 -7.68
CA GLY A 685 -3.41 17.61 -8.81
C GLY A 685 -2.02 17.06 -8.46
N PHE A 686 -1.56 17.11 -7.21
CA PHE A 686 -0.29 16.49 -6.80
C PHE A 686 -0.48 15.07 -6.27
N LEU A 687 0.32 14.12 -6.76
CA LEU A 687 0.39 12.77 -6.24
C LEU A 687 1.17 12.74 -4.92
N LEU A 688 0.71 11.91 -3.97
CA LEU A 688 1.27 11.80 -2.63
C LEU A 688 1.87 10.41 -2.34
N ALA A 689 2.92 10.36 -1.51
CA ALA A 689 3.42 9.17 -0.86
C ALA A 689 2.66 8.96 0.48
N GLY A 690 2.26 7.71 0.78
CA GLY A 690 1.47 7.41 1.98
C GLY A 690 0.11 8.12 2.01
N ALA A 691 -0.17 8.84 3.09
CA ALA A 691 -1.46 9.49 3.35
C ALA A 691 -1.29 10.90 3.94
N PRO A 692 -2.28 11.81 3.78
CA PRO A 692 -2.26 13.12 4.41
C PRO A 692 -2.36 13.01 5.93
N SER A 693 -1.79 14.00 6.63
CA SER A 693 -2.03 14.22 8.07
C SER A 693 -2.39 15.68 8.29
N SER A 694 -3.44 15.92 9.06
CA SER A 694 -3.76 17.26 9.58
C SER A 694 -3.71 17.25 11.10
N THR A 695 -3.68 18.44 11.69
CA THR A 695 -3.79 18.66 13.12
C THR A 695 -4.56 19.96 13.40
N GLN A 696 -5.16 20.07 14.58
CA GLN A 696 -5.75 21.32 15.05
C GLN A 696 -4.64 22.25 15.58
N LEU A 697 -4.81 23.56 15.40
CA LEU A 697 -3.93 24.60 15.92
C LEU A 697 -4.49 25.16 17.24
N ALA A 698 -3.61 25.62 18.13
CA ALA A 698 -3.94 26.31 19.38
C ALA A 698 -4.62 27.67 19.13
N SER A 699 -4.22 28.38 18.07
CA SER A 699 -4.95 29.50 17.45
C SER A 699 -6.36 29.12 16.94
N GLY A 700 -6.71 27.84 16.96
CA GLY A 700 -8.04 27.31 16.67
C GLY A 700 -8.25 26.85 15.22
N GLY A 701 -7.33 27.22 14.32
CA GLY A 701 -7.31 26.74 12.94
C GLY A 701 -6.92 25.27 12.78
N ALA A 702 -6.49 24.90 11.57
CA ALA A 702 -5.92 23.58 11.29
C ALA A 702 -4.75 23.67 10.31
N ALA A 703 -3.72 22.87 10.53
CA ALA A 703 -2.64 22.62 9.58
C ALA A 703 -2.82 21.27 8.88
N LEU A 704 -2.34 21.16 7.64
CA LEU A 704 -2.46 19.97 6.81
C LEU A 704 -1.15 19.76 6.02
N THR A 705 -0.58 18.56 6.14
CA THR A 705 0.66 18.14 5.46
C THR A 705 0.47 16.90 4.60
N VAL A 706 1.32 16.80 3.58
CA VAL A 706 1.47 15.63 2.69
C VAL A 706 2.93 15.45 2.31
N LEU A 707 3.33 14.21 2.08
CA LEU A 707 4.62 13.87 1.48
C LEU A 707 4.41 13.63 -0.02
N GLY A 708 5.20 14.28 -0.89
CA GLY A 708 5.16 14.05 -2.33
C GLY A 708 5.83 12.73 -2.73
N LEU A 709 5.52 12.22 -3.93
CA LEU A 709 6.30 11.13 -4.54
C LEU A 709 7.74 11.57 -4.89
N ASP A 710 8.04 12.87 -4.88
CA ASP A 710 9.39 13.45 -4.93
C ASP A 710 10.14 13.42 -3.57
N GLY A 711 9.50 12.88 -2.52
CA GLY A 711 10.08 12.74 -1.18
C GLY A 711 10.06 14.03 -0.34
N ARG A 712 9.39 15.10 -0.80
CA ARG A 712 9.33 16.39 -0.07
C ARG A 712 8.05 16.56 0.73
N LEU A 713 8.18 17.23 1.88
CA LEU A 713 7.03 17.68 2.68
C LEU A 713 6.41 18.92 2.03
N TYR A 714 5.11 18.88 1.80
CA TYR A 714 4.26 19.99 1.39
C TYR A 714 3.21 20.27 2.47
N TRP A 715 2.83 21.54 2.63
CA TRP A 715 1.88 21.93 3.67
C TRP A 715 0.96 23.08 3.24
N THR A 716 -0.13 23.21 4.00
CA THR A 716 -1.06 24.35 4.02
C THR A 716 -1.69 24.46 5.42
N HIS A 717 -2.39 25.57 5.67
CA HIS A 717 -3.11 25.86 6.90
C HIS A 717 -4.39 26.65 6.62
N THR A 718 -5.30 26.71 7.58
CA THR A 718 -6.50 27.56 7.55
C THR A 718 -6.13 29.04 7.55
N THR A 719 -6.76 29.82 6.66
CA THR A 719 -6.68 31.29 6.70
C THR A 719 -7.67 31.88 7.70
N ASP A 720 -7.40 33.06 8.22
CA ASP A 720 -8.28 33.79 9.17
C ASP A 720 -9.67 34.15 8.59
N LYS A 721 -9.84 34.04 7.26
CA LYS A 721 -11.05 34.39 6.51
C LYS A 721 -12.08 33.25 6.42
N GLY A 722 -12.09 32.33 7.39
CA GLY A 722 -13.01 31.19 7.48
C GLY A 722 -12.46 29.88 6.89
N PRO A 723 -13.31 28.91 6.49
CA PRO A 723 -12.92 27.57 6.06
C PRO A 723 -12.29 27.53 4.66
N PHE A 724 -11.16 28.21 4.51
CA PHE A 724 -10.29 28.21 3.35
C PHE A 724 -8.87 27.81 3.75
N LEU A 725 -8.20 27.11 2.86
CA LEU A 725 -6.79 26.75 3.02
C LEU A 725 -5.93 27.75 2.25
N ALA A 726 -4.78 28.11 2.82
CA ALA A 726 -3.73 28.84 2.12
C ALA A 726 -3.23 28.06 0.89
N PRO A 727 -2.57 28.72 -0.08
CA PRO A 727 -1.89 28.02 -1.18
C PRO A 727 -0.94 26.93 -0.67
N TRP A 728 -0.88 25.81 -1.39
CA TRP A 728 0.06 24.73 -1.08
C TRP A 728 1.49 25.16 -1.36
N GLN A 729 2.39 24.92 -0.41
CA GLN A 729 3.81 25.25 -0.53
C GLN A 729 4.69 24.11 -0.02
N PRO A 730 5.91 23.92 -0.56
CA PRO A 730 6.89 23.04 0.06
C PRO A 730 7.22 23.59 1.46
N ALA A 731 7.39 22.71 2.44
CA ALA A 731 7.72 23.10 3.81
C ALA A 731 9.04 23.90 3.86
N VAL A 732 10.05 23.39 3.16
CA VAL A 732 11.39 23.99 3.06
C VAL A 732 11.63 24.39 1.61
N PRO A 733 11.76 25.70 1.29
CA PRO A 733 12.19 26.18 -0.03
C PRO A 733 13.53 25.56 -0.45
N GLY A 734 13.76 25.44 -1.76
CA GLY A 734 14.69 24.47 -2.33
C GLY A 734 16.10 24.46 -1.74
N GLN A 735 16.50 23.33 -1.14
CA GLN A 735 17.90 22.97 -0.94
C GLN A 735 18.62 22.93 -2.30
N LEU A 736 19.33 24.00 -2.61
CA LEU A 736 20.28 24.09 -3.72
C LEU A 736 21.65 23.54 -3.25
N PRO A 737 22.44 22.92 -4.16
CA PRO A 737 23.84 22.64 -3.86
C PRO A 737 24.66 23.93 -3.61
N PRO A 738 25.78 23.87 -2.89
CA PRO A 738 26.69 25.00 -2.76
C PRO A 738 27.14 25.51 -4.14
N GLY A 739 27.11 26.83 -4.35
CA GLY A 739 27.65 27.48 -5.56
C GLY A 739 26.69 28.39 -6.32
N TRP A 740 25.38 28.41 -6.03
CA TRP A 740 24.44 29.30 -6.72
C TRP A 740 24.48 30.72 -6.13
N LYS A 741 25.21 31.63 -6.79
CA LYS A 741 25.05 33.08 -6.59
C LYS A 741 23.83 33.54 -7.39
N GLY A 742 22.85 34.13 -6.73
CA GLY A 742 21.74 34.82 -7.39
C GLY A 742 22.07 36.30 -7.57
N ASP A 743 21.95 36.82 -8.79
CA ASP A 743 22.10 38.25 -9.06
C ASP A 743 20.91 39.02 -8.49
N VAL A 744 21.15 39.75 -7.41
CA VAL A 744 20.16 40.62 -6.78
C VAL A 744 20.25 42.01 -7.42
N ASN A 745 19.51 42.25 -8.51
CA ASN A 745 18.83 43.52 -8.80
C ASN A 745 18.19 43.55 -10.20
N ALA A 746 16.87 43.70 -10.26
CA ALA A 746 16.14 44.18 -11.43
C ALA A 746 14.81 44.83 -11.00
N GLN A 747 14.86 46.06 -10.48
CA GLN A 747 13.64 46.88 -10.38
C GLN A 747 13.18 47.28 -11.79
N PRO A 748 11.89 47.15 -12.13
CA PRO A 748 11.38 47.72 -13.38
C PRO A 748 11.33 49.24 -13.26
N ARG A 749 12.20 49.94 -14.00
CA ARG A 749 12.00 51.37 -14.25
C ARG A 749 10.84 51.57 -15.23
N SER A 750 10.05 52.61 -15.00
CA SER A 750 8.90 52.99 -15.81
C SER A 750 9.26 53.98 -16.93
N SER A 751 8.28 54.26 -17.80
CA SER A 751 8.32 55.15 -18.97
C SER A 751 9.14 54.60 -20.17
N ARG A 752 8.68 54.72 -21.41
CA ARG A 752 7.51 55.43 -21.98
C ARG A 752 6.69 54.52 -22.89
#